data_AF-A0ABD1CLE0-F1
#
_entry.id   AF-A0ABD1CLE0-F1
#
_cell.length_a   1.000
_cell.length_b   1.000
_cell.length_c   1.000
_cell.angle_alpha   90.00
_cell.angle_beta   90.00
_cell.angle_gamma   90.00
#
_symmetry.space_group_name_H-M   'P 1'
#
loop_
_entity.id
_entity.type
_entity.pdbx_description
1 polymer ?
#
loop_
_entity_poly.entity_id
_entity_poly.type
_entity_poly.pdbx_seq_one_letter_code
_entity_poly.pdbx_strand_id
1 'polypeptide(L)'
;ANQAAQFQGGNAAAAAAANKRFKQEDGATPQQQVPAGAGAAPRPGQVPNFYLNQQQLQMLQYLQQNQGNLNAQQQSLLQQYSHQYRMMQQHQQQLRLQQAQQQQRNQQQPPATFQPGYPPQQQQQQPPQQMVPGSGNFSAISSSNQADLDQELQALLSSKDDTATFAETLLKQFGSDDLDIKDIKPLDQQPPQQNGTTADSTSTANRAEGDKSPTIKAEATSSTSSNSSSAKRHLLAKHDIKLEPVIKIEKLTETAVKPGFSIEMSAKELLQAVKKSDLKDIPAVASTVMADAPPPAPPECPPQRLTREQLQPPTPSVFLENKKHAYSPQLQEFCLKHPIAVVRQLGAALKLDLGLFSTKTLVEANPDHSIEVRTQVHQSSDENWDQSMKSKVWACISHRSHTTIAKYAQYQASSFSDKIKEERDKLAGIVSTNSDSDSKDSITNSGSGAGSGNGRRKKGCKSSNKMLRFGTNVDLSDERKWKTQLTELQKLPPFARVVSAANMLSHVGHMILGMNTVQLYMKVPGSRTPGHQENNNFCSININIGPGDCEWFATPDSYWGGIQALCEKNNINYLHGSWWPALEDLYAENIPVYRFTQRPGDLVWVNAGCVHWVQAIGWCNNIAWNVGPLTARQYQLAVERYEWNKLESYKSIVPMVHLSWNLARNIKVSDRKLFELVKTCLMNTMKHCMQILEYVKSKGIEVRFHGRGKNEASHYCGQCEVEVFNILFIREQEKRHVVHCMGCARKQAPTLQGFVCLEEYKMAELMQIYDAFALHIPPPLPPPSQSPQQQQPSTTSSGAPAVAVAASSSAVTISSSSSSSTPPASTPMQVS
;
A
#
# COMPACT_ATOMS: atom_id res chain seq x y z
N ALA A 1 -1.32 34.83 44.86
CA ALA A 1 -1.30 36.08 44.08
C ALA A 1 -1.53 35.69 42.62
N ASN A 2 -2.72 35.87 42.05
CA ASN A 2 -3.40 37.13 41.68
C ASN A 2 -2.82 37.71 40.38
N GLN A 3 -3.58 38.15 39.37
CA GLN A 3 -5.04 38.09 39.02
C GLN A 3 -5.07 38.31 37.47
N ALA A 4 -5.98 37.87 36.60
CA ALA A 4 -7.39 37.45 36.59
C ALA A 4 -8.25 38.39 35.70
N ALA A 5 -8.67 37.89 34.53
CA ALA A 5 -9.74 38.37 33.63
C ALA A 5 -9.82 37.32 32.49
N GLN A 6 -10.84 36.48 32.27
CA GLN A 6 -12.28 36.49 32.55
C GLN A 6 -13.12 37.44 31.68
N PHE A 7 -13.86 36.83 30.73
CA PHE A 7 -15.21 37.25 30.35
C PHE A 7 -16.05 35.99 30.08
N GLN A 8 -17.32 36.01 30.52
CA GLN A 8 -18.33 35.00 30.22
C GLN A 8 -19.46 35.62 29.40
N GLY A 9 -20.23 34.81 28.69
CA GLY A 9 -21.43 35.25 27.99
C GLY A 9 -21.87 34.25 26.93
N GLY A 10 -22.83 33.39 27.28
CA GLY A 10 -23.49 32.50 26.34
C GLY A 10 -25.00 32.67 26.40
N ASN A 11 -25.71 32.27 25.34
CA ASN A 11 -27.10 31.87 25.45
C ASN A 11 -27.52 30.99 24.27
N ALA A 12 -28.58 30.21 24.46
CA ALA A 12 -29.16 29.34 23.43
C ALA A 12 -30.61 29.73 23.15
N ALA A 13 -31.06 29.53 21.92
CA ALA A 13 -32.46 29.58 21.49
C ALA A 13 -32.66 28.65 20.29
N ALA A 14 -33.91 28.22 20.04
CA ALA A 14 -34.23 27.18 19.05
C ALA A 14 -35.55 27.50 18.30
N ALA A 15 -35.93 26.60 17.38
CA ALA A 15 -37.07 26.68 16.46
C ALA A 15 -36.93 27.72 15.32
N ALA A 16 -37.56 27.55 14.14
CA ALA A 16 -38.63 26.63 13.76
C ALA A 16 -38.44 26.04 12.33
N ALA A 17 -39.24 25.04 11.98
CA ALA A 17 -39.30 24.45 10.64
C ALA A 17 -40.67 24.67 9.98
N ALA A 18 -40.73 24.71 8.65
CA ALA A 18 -41.97 24.86 7.89
C ALA A 18 -42.00 23.95 6.65
N ASN A 19 -42.90 22.96 6.66
CA ASN A 19 -43.20 22.12 5.49
C ASN A 19 -44.09 22.86 4.49
N LYS A 20 -43.86 22.66 3.19
CA LYS A 20 -44.93 22.70 2.16
C LYS A 20 -44.82 21.48 1.24
N ARG A 21 -45.97 21.12 0.64
CA ARG A 21 -46.29 19.78 0.13
C ARG A 21 -46.49 19.79 -1.40
N PHE A 22 -46.22 18.66 -2.03
CA PHE A 22 -46.50 18.42 -3.46
C PHE A 22 -47.95 18.67 -3.86
N LYS A 23 -48.15 18.99 -5.14
CA LYS A 23 -49.34 18.65 -5.93
C LYS A 23 -48.93 17.89 -7.19
N GLN A 24 -49.89 17.22 -7.82
CA GLN A 24 -49.76 16.27 -8.93
C GLN A 24 -50.83 16.62 -9.99
N GLU A 25 -51.08 15.72 -10.97
CA GLU A 25 -52.06 15.85 -12.08
C GLU A 25 -51.60 16.76 -13.26
N ASP A 26 -51.85 16.43 -14.53
CA ASP A 26 -52.01 15.11 -15.16
C ASP A 26 -51.69 15.17 -16.68
N GLY A 27 -51.73 14.04 -17.40
CA GLY A 27 -51.32 13.96 -18.81
C GLY A 27 -52.44 14.07 -19.86
N ALA A 28 -52.11 14.55 -21.08
CA ALA A 28 -52.73 14.15 -22.36
C ALA A 28 -52.05 14.81 -23.59
N THR A 29 -51.70 14.00 -24.60
CA THR A 29 -51.45 14.40 -26.00
C THR A 29 -52.63 13.94 -26.86
N PRO A 30 -52.98 14.59 -28.01
CA PRO A 30 -52.45 14.07 -29.28
C PRO A 30 -52.33 15.03 -30.50
N GLN A 31 -51.57 14.53 -31.50
CA GLN A 31 -51.74 14.71 -32.96
C GLN A 31 -51.30 16.02 -33.68
N GLN A 32 -51.18 15.87 -35.00
CA GLN A 32 -50.41 16.72 -35.94
C GLN A 32 -51.31 17.31 -37.03
N GLN A 33 -50.90 18.43 -37.63
CA GLN A 33 -51.06 18.68 -39.08
C GLN A 33 -50.04 19.72 -39.57
N VAL A 34 -49.79 19.75 -40.89
CA VAL A 34 -48.75 20.56 -41.54
C VAL A 34 -49.32 21.26 -42.78
N PRO A 35 -49.01 22.54 -42.98
CA PRO A 35 -48.90 23.14 -44.32
C PRO A 35 -47.48 23.63 -44.60
N ALA A 36 -47.11 23.71 -45.88
CA ALA A 36 -45.78 24.14 -46.34
C ALA A 36 -45.85 25.43 -47.17
N GLY A 37 -44.81 26.26 -47.14
CA GLY A 37 -44.65 27.39 -48.07
C GLY A 37 -43.75 28.52 -47.57
N ALA A 38 -42.98 29.11 -48.50
CA ALA A 38 -42.07 30.25 -48.34
C ALA A 38 -40.86 30.05 -47.39
N GLY A 39 -39.69 30.53 -47.83
CA GLY A 39 -38.41 30.31 -47.14
C GLY A 39 -37.94 31.50 -46.28
N ALA A 40 -37.14 31.18 -45.27
CA ALA A 40 -36.38 32.15 -44.48
C ALA A 40 -34.96 31.62 -44.22
N ALA A 41 -33.96 32.50 -44.17
CA ALA A 41 -32.59 32.10 -43.87
C ALA A 41 -32.46 31.61 -42.41
N PRO A 42 -31.61 30.60 -42.13
CA PRO A 42 -31.47 30.05 -40.79
C PRO A 42 -30.83 31.07 -39.83
N ARG A 43 -31.43 31.20 -38.63
CA ARG A 43 -30.84 31.99 -37.54
C ARG A 43 -29.66 31.22 -36.93
N PRO A 44 -28.59 31.89 -36.46
CA PRO A 44 -27.48 31.21 -35.80
C PRO A 44 -27.98 30.51 -34.52
N GLY A 45 -27.65 29.23 -34.37
CA GLY A 45 -27.94 28.44 -33.17
C GLY A 45 -28.84 27.20 -33.34
N GLN A 46 -29.43 26.96 -34.53
CA GLN A 46 -30.16 25.70 -34.77
C GLN A 46 -29.21 24.56 -35.20
N VAL A 47 -29.28 23.44 -34.48
CA VAL A 47 -28.55 22.21 -34.83
C VAL A 47 -29.22 21.55 -36.05
N PRO A 48 -28.47 21.15 -37.10
CA PRO A 48 -29.08 20.54 -38.28
C PRO A 48 -29.83 19.23 -37.98
N ASN A 49 -30.98 19.02 -38.64
CA ASN A 49 -31.92 17.92 -38.37
C ASN A 49 -31.41 16.50 -38.71
N PHE A 50 -30.12 16.36 -39.07
CA PHE A 50 -29.42 15.08 -39.25
C PHE A 50 -28.49 14.73 -38.07
N TYR A 51 -28.40 15.58 -37.04
CA TYR A 51 -27.65 15.27 -35.82
C TYR A 51 -28.40 14.24 -34.97
N LEU A 52 -27.80 13.06 -34.83
CA LEU A 52 -28.19 12.07 -33.82
C LEU A 52 -28.04 12.65 -32.42
N ASN A 53 -29.02 12.40 -31.55
CA ASN A 53 -28.91 12.71 -30.12
C ASN A 53 -28.07 11.65 -29.38
N GLN A 54 -27.72 11.92 -28.12
CA GLN A 54 -26.86 11.05 -27.30
C GLN A 54 -27.40 9.61 -27.17
N GLN A 55 -28.71 9.43 -27.06
CA GLN A 55 -29.36 8.11 -26.95
C GLN A 55 -29.31 7.35 -28.29
N GLN A 56 -29.44 8.06 -29.41
CA GLN A 56 -29.31 7.48 -30.75
C GLN A 56 -27.85 7.09 -31.08
N LEU A 57 -26.87 7.84 -30.60
CA LEU A 57 -25.45 7.50 -30.69
C LEU A 57 -25.11 6.23 -29.90
N GLN A 58 -25.64 6.10 -28.67
CA GLN A 58 -25.51 4.86 -27.88
C GLN A 58 -26.19 3.67 -28.56
N MET A 59 -27.39 3.86 -29.12
CA MET A 59 -28.09 2.83 -29.90
C MET A 59 -27.30 2.40 -31.14
N LEU A 60 -26.72 3.36 -31.88
CA LEU A 60 -25.84 3.08 -33.03
C LEU A 60 -24.63 2.23 -32.61
N GLN A 61 -23.97 2.58 -31.50
CA GLN A 61 -22.82 1.84 -30.99
C GLN A 61 -23.20 0.41 -30.57
N TYR A 62 -24.33 0.22 -29.90
CA TYR A 62 -24.87 -1.09 -29.52
C TYR A 62 -25.18 -1.95 -30.76
N LEU A 63 -25.85 -1.38 -31.77
CA LEU A 63 -26.15 -2.06 -33.03
C LEU A 63 -24.89 -2.42 -33.83
N GLN A 64 -23.85 -1.57 -33.78
CA GLN A 64 -22.55 -1.87 -34.41
C GLN A 64 -21.80 -3.01 -33.72
N GLN A 65 -21.92 -3.17 -32.39
CA GLN A 65 -21.29 -4.27 -31.66
C GLN A 65 -22.01 -5.62 -31.85
N ASN A 66 -23.34 -5.62 -32.04
CA ASN A 66 -24.16 -6.84 -32.11
C ASN A 66 -24.57 -7.28 -33.53
N GLN A 67 -23.88 -6.83 -34.59
CA GLN A 67 -24.26 -7.05 -36.00
C GLN A 67 -24.66 -8.49 -36.35
N GLY A 68 -23.98 -9.50 -35.79
CA GLY A 68 -24.26 -10.92 -36.07
C GLY A 68 -25.61 -11.45 -35.58
N ASN A 69 -26.31 -10.75 -34.67
CA ASN A 69 -27.56 -11.19 -34.05
C ASN A 69 -28.72 -10.18 -34.25
N LEU A 70 -28.60 -9.20 -35.14
CA LEU A 70 -29.63 -8.18 -35.35
C LEU A 70 -30.82 -8.70 -36.17
N ASN A 71 -32.04 -8.39 -35.74
CA ASN A 71 -33.25 -8.59 -36.52
C ASN A 71 -33.39 -7.56 -37.68
N ALA A 72 -34.30 -7.80 -38.63
CA ALA A 72 -34.44 -6.97 -39.83
C ALA A 72 -34.76 -5.48 -39.53
N GLN A 73 -35.53 -5.17 -38.48
CA GLN A 73 -35.80 -3.79 -38.07
C GLN A 73 -34.55 -3.13 -37.47
N GLN A 74 -33.79 -3.86 -36.65
CA GLN A 74 -32.52 -3.40 -36.08
C GLN A 74 -31.44 -3.18 -37.15
N GLN A 75 -31.39 -4.01 -38.20
CA GLN A 75 -30.50 -3.82 -39.34
C GLN A 75 -30.85 -2.55 -40.14
N SER A 76 -32.15 -2.28 -40.36
CA SER A 76 -32.61 -1.03 -40.99
C SER A 76 -32.26 0.20 -40.14
N LEU A 77 -32.49 0.13 -38.83
CA LEU A 77 -32.14 1.21 -37.90
C LEU A 77 -30.63 1.47 -37.83
N LEU A 78 -29.81 0.41 -37.88
CA LEU A 78 -28.35 0.50 -37.98
C LEU A 78 -27.92 1.25 -39.26
N GLN A 79 -28.54 0.95 -40.41
CA GLN A 79 -28.25 1.65 -41.67
C GLN A 79 -28.64 3.14 -41.58
N GLN A 80 -29.84 3.45 -41.06
CA GLN A 80 -30.34 4.82 -40.90
C GLN A 80 -29.40 5.66 -40.00
N TYR A 81 -29.08 5.17 -38.80
CA TYR A 81 -28.20 5.90 -37.89
C TYR A 81 -26.75 5.96 -38.39
N SER A 82 -26.23 4.91 -39.06
CA SER A 82 -24.90 4.97 -39.69
C SER A 82 -24.82 6.02 -40.81
N HIS A 83 -25.92 6.26 -41.54
CA HIS A 83 -26.00 7.30 -42.55
C HIS A 83 -26.04 8.71 -41.93
N GLN A 84 -26.92 8.95 -40.94
CA GLN A 84 -27.00 10.23 -40.23
C GLN A 84 -25.68 10.59 -39.52
N TYR A 85 -25.01 9.60 -38.90
CA TYR A 85 -23.71 9.81 -38.27
C TYR A 85 -22.61 10.24 -39.27
N ARG A 86 -22.62 9.69 -40.49
CA ARG A 86 -21.69 10.09 -41.56
C ARG A 86 -21.91 11.55 -41.99
N MET A 87 -23.17 11.97 -42.11
CA MET A 87 -23.55 13.36 -42.40
C MET A 87 -23.11 14.32 -41.28
N MET A 88 -23.28 13.92 -40.02
CA MET A 88 -22.81 14.68 -38.86
C MET A 88 -21.29 14.91 -38.88
N GLN A 89 -20.50 13.86 -39.15
CA GLN A 89 -19.04 13.97 -39.20
C GLN A 89 -18.55 14.89 -40.33
N GLN A 90 -19.11 14.77 -41.53
CA GLN A 90 -18.76 15.66 -42.65
C GLN A 90 -19.04 17.14 -42.33
N HIS A 91 -20.19 17.43 -41.70
CA HIS A 91 -20.54 18.79 -41.30
C HIS A 91 -19.59 19.37 -40.22
N GLN A 92 -19.22 18.58 -39.20
CA GLN A 92 -18.23 19.00 -38.21
C GLN A 92 -16.85 19.25 -38.83
N GLN A 93 -16.43 18.44 -39.81
CA GLN A 93 -15.15 18.63 -40.50
C GLN A 93 -15.13 19.91 -41.34
N GLN A 94 -16.24 20.22 -42.00
CA GLN A 94 -16.40 21.45 -42.80
C GLN A 94 -16.37 22.72 -41.94
N LEU A 95 -17.01 22.71 -40.76
CA LEU A 95 -16.93 23.80 -39.78
C LEU A 95 -15.51 24.04 -39.27
N ARG A 96 -14.76 22.96 -38.99
CA ARG A 96 -13.36 23.04 -38.50
C ARG A 96 -12.43 23.68 -39.54
N LEU A 97 -12.61 23.34 -40.83
CA LEU A 97 -11.89 23.95 -41.94
C LEU A 97 -12.20 25.46 -42.09
N GLN A 98 -13.45 25.87 -41.88
CA GLN A 98 -13.84 27.28 -41.97
C GLN A 98 -13.25 28.14 -40.84
N GLN A 99 -13.15 27.60 -39.62
CA GLN A 99 -12.46 28.29 -38.52
C GLN A 99 -10.95 28.43 -38.77
N ALA A 100 -10.30 27.40 -39.31
CA ALA A 100 -8.86 27.43 -39.62
C ALA A 100 -8.50 28.54 -40.63
N GLN A 101 -9.33 28.76 -41.65
CA GLN A 101 -9.13 29.85 -42.62
C GLN A 101 -9.30 31.24 -42.00
N GLN A 102 -10.18 31.41 -41.00
CA GLN A 102 -10.32 32.69 -40.29
C GLN A 102 -9.08 33.01 -39.44
N GLN A 103 -8.47 32.01 -38.80
CA GLN A 103 -7.27 32.22 -37.99
C GLN A 103 -6.04 32.64 -38.83
N GLN A 104 -5.86 32.06 -40.02
CA GLN A 104 -4.77 32.48 -40.93
C GLN A 104 -4.89 33.94 -41.39
N ARG A 105 -6.12 34.46 -41.56
CA ARG A 105 -6.33 35.85 -42.00
C ARG A 105 -5.91 36.90 -40.95
N ASN A 106 -5.80 36.51 -39.68
CA ASN A 106 -5.43 37.42 -38.59
C ASN A 106 -3.91 37.56 -38.35
N GLN A 107 -3.06 36.87 -39.12
CA GLN A 107 -1.59 36.97 -39.00
C GLN A 107 -0.92 37.88 -40.05
N GLN A 108 -1.70 38.57 -40.89
CA GLN A 108 -1.18 39.48 -41.93
C GLN A 108 -1.53 40.94 -41.66
N GLN A 109 -0.92 41.53 -40.62
CA GLN A 109 -0.75 42.97 -40.49
C GLN A 109 0.69 43.29 -40.03
N PRO A 110 1.44 44.17 -40.73
CA PRO A 110 2.79 44.54 -40.31
C PRO A 110 2.75 45.61 -39.20
N PRO A 111 3.76 45.65 -38.29
CA PRO A 111 3.85 46.68 -37.26
C PRO A 111 4.24 48.03 -37.85
N ALA A 112 3.61 49.11 -37.38
CA ALA A 112 3.97 50.48 -37.75
C ALA A 112 5.23 50.97 -37.03
N THR A 113 6.04 51.78 -37.72
CA THR A 113 7.33 52.28 -37.24
C THR A 113 7.22 53.59 -36.44
N PHE A 114 8.10 53.76 -35.45
CA PHE A 114 8.23 54.98 -34.64
C PHE A 114 9.26 55.97 -35.22
N GLN A 115 9.00 57.27 -35.06
CA GLN A 115 9.96 58.39 -35.22
C GLN A 115 9.68 59.45 -34.11
N PRO A 116 10.68 60.21 -33.61
CA PRO A 116 10.52 61.04 -32.40
C PRO A 116 10.57 62.57 -32.64
N GLY A 117 9.94 63.37 -31.77
CA GLY A 117 10.25 64.82 -31.69
C GLY A 117 9.31 65.76 -30.89
N TYR A 118 9.67 66.06 -29.63
CA TYR A 118 9.42 67.32 -28.89
C TYR A 118 7.94 67.77 -28.58
N PRO A 119 7.70 68.68 -27.59
CA PRO A 119 6.59 68.52 -26.62
C PRO A 119 5.79 69.85 -26.38
N PRO A 120 5.31 70.20 -25.15
CA PRO A 120 4.02 69.76 -24.60
C PRO A 120 3.10 70.92 -24.12
N GLN A 121 1.82 70.64 -23.80
CA GLN A 121 1.02 71.53 -22.94
C GLN A 121 -0.08 70.79 -22.13
N GLN A 122 -0.12 71.09 -20.82
CA GLN A 122 -1.25 71.34 -19.90
C GLN A 122 -2.69 70.94 -20.36
N GLN A 123 -3.62 70.44 -19.53
CA GLN A 123 -3.77 70.22 -18.06
C GLN A 123 -4.92 69.15 -17.85
N GLN A 124 -5.52 68.76 -16.71
CA GLN A 124 -5.58 69.23 -15.32
C GLN A 124 -6.03 68.12 -14.30
N GLN A 125 -5.74 68.34 -13.01
CA GLN A 125 -6.44 67.97 -11.75
C GLN A 125 -7.17 66.61 -11.45
N GLN A 126 -6.81 66.07 -10.29
CA GLN A 126 -7.54 65.17 -9.35
C GLN A 126 -8.59 66.00 -8.51
N PRO A 127 -9.47 65.47 -7.59
CA PRO A 127 -9.33 64.28 -6.72
C PRO A 127 -10.63 63.44 -6.41
N PRO A 128 -10.57 62.39 -5.55
CA PRO A 128 -11.69 61.46 -5.30
C PRO A 128 -12.33 61.57 -3.90
N GLN A 129 -13.49 60.95 -3.68
CA GLN A 129 -13.87 60.37 -2.36
C GLN A 129 -14.98 59.30 -2.37
N GLN A 130 -15.16 58.66 -1.21
CA GLN A 130 -15.85 57.40 -0.92
C GLN A 130 -17.40 57.48 -0.93
N MET A 131 -18.10 56.33 -1.11
CA MET A 131 -19.12 55.83 -0.16
C MET A 131 -19.63 54.40 -0.47
N VAL A 132 -20.13 53.73 0.57
CA VAL A 132 -20.67 52.34 0.69
C VAL A 132 -21.66 52.38 1.88
N PRO A 133 -22.77 51.60 2.00
CA PRO A 133 -23.21 50.40 1.25
C PRO A 133 -24.64 50.45 0.65
N GLY A 134 -25.05 49.38 -0.05
CA GLY A 134 -26.45 49.10 -0.41
C GLY A 134 -26.64 47.67 -0.95
N SER A 135 -27.65 46.94 -0.47
CA SER A 135 -27.86 45.49 -0.76
C SER A 135 -28.87 45.25 -1.89
N GLY A 136 -28.66 44.23 -2.74
CA GLY A 136 -29.67 43.82 -3.72
C GLY A 136 -29.37 42.53 -4.53
N ASN A 137 -30.23 41.53 -4.34
CA ASN A 137 -30.48 40.33 -5.17
C ASN A 137 -29.32 39.51 -5.78
N PHE A 138 -29.20 38.27 -5.29
CA PHE A 138 -28.72 37.12 -6.07
C PHE A 138 -29.57 36.90 -7.34
N SER A 139 -28.95 36.34 -8.38
CA SER A 139 -29.64 35.64 -9.47
C SER A 139 -28.92 34.32 -9.76
N ALA A 140 -29.67 33.28 -10.11
CA ALA A 140 -29.12 31.93 -10.20
C ALA A 140 -28.28 31.73 -11.48
N ILE A 141 -27.11 31.09 -11.33
CA ILE A 141 -26.38 30.49 -12.44
C ILE A 141 -26.72 29.00 -12.47
N SER A 142 -27.34 28.58 -13.57
CA SER A 142 -27.76 27.19 -13.82
C SER A 142 -26.60 26.30 -14.24
N SER A 143 -26.77 24.99 -14.07
CA SER A 143 -25.81 23.95 -14.49
C SER A 143 -25.66 23.84 -16.00
N SER A 144 -24.48 24.20 -16.53
CA SER A 144 -24.09 23.98 -17.94
C SER A 144 -22.74 23.25 -18.12
N ASN A 145 -21.80 23.41 -17.18
CA ASN A 145 -20.39 23.07 -17.40
C ASN A 145 -20.04 21.59 -17.09
N GLN A 146 -20.95 20.66 -17.40
CA GLN A 146 -20.73 19.22 -17.23
C GLN A 146 -20.74 18.43 -18.55
N ALA A 147 -21.16 19.05 -19.66
CA ALA A 147 -21.07 18.45 -21.00
C ALA A 147 -19.70 18.68 -21.66
N ASP A 148 -19.14 19.89 -21.57
CA ASP A 148 -17.84 20.24 -22.18
C ASP A 148 -16.69 19.39 -21.63
N LEU A 149 -16.68 19.11 -20.32
CA LEU A 149 -15.59 18.39 -19.66
C LEU A 149 -15.49 16.92 -20.10
N ASP A 150 -16.63 16.25 -20.26
CA ASP A 150 -16.68 14.88 -20.81
C ASP A 150 -16.31 14.87 -22.30
N GLN A 151 -16.60 15.95 -23.03
CA GLN A 151 -16.27 16.08 -24.45
C GLN A 151 -14.77 16.37 -24.69
N GLU A 152 -14.12 17.17 -23.85
CA GLU A 152 -12.65 17.27 -23.81
C GLU A 152 -12.00 15.93 -23.40
N LEU A 153 -12.55 15.23 -22.40
CA LEU A 153 -11.98 13.96 -21.94
C LEU A 153 -12.08 12.86 -23.00
N GLN A 154 -13.18 12.79 -23.77
CA GLN A 154 -13.28 11.89 -24.92
C GLN A 154 -12.42 12.32 -26.11
N ALA A 155 -12.19 13.63 -26.30
CA ALA A 155 -11.23 14.10 -27.31
C ALA A 155 -9.80 13.64 -26.98
N LEU A 156 -9.34 13.85 -25.74
CA LEU A 156 -8.03 13.43 -25.23
C LEU A 156 -7.79 11.91 -25.28
N LEU A 157 -8.85 11.11 -25.19
CA LEU A 157 -8.78 9.65 -25.35
C LEU A 157 -8.78 9.19 -26.83
N SER A 158 -9.01 10.12 -27.78
CA SER A 158 -9.01 9.84 -29.22
C SER A 158 -7.72 10.27 -29.93
N SER A 159 -7.02 11.29 -29.43
CA SER A 159 -5.83 11.86 -30.07
C SER A 159 -4.52 11.17 -29.64
N LYS A 160 -4.22 10.05 -30.31
CA LYS A 160 -2.91 9.38 -30.22
C LYS A 160 -1.72 10.29 -30.58
N ASP A 161 -1.95 11.33 -31.39
CA ASP A 161 -0.92 12.30 -31.78
C ASP A 161 -0.59 13.32 -30.67
N ASP A 162 -1.53 13.67 -29.79
CA ASP A 162 -1.28 14.65 -28.71
C ASP A 162 -0.38 14.05 -27.62
N THR A 163 -0.59 12.77 -27.28
CA THR A 163 0.25 12.05 -26.32
C THR A 163 1.65 11.75 -26.87
N ALA A 164 1.79 11.51 -28.18
CA ALA A 164 3.09 11.48 -28.85
C ALA A 164 3.79 12.84 -28.78
N THR A 165 3.06 13.92 -29.08
CA THR A 165 3.56 15.31 -29.03
C THR A 165 3.98 15.72 -27.62
N PHE A 166 3.25 15.30 -26.58
CA PHE A 166 3.62 15.50 -25.18
C PHE A 166 4.94 14.78 -24.82
N ALA A 167 5.11 13.54 -25.26
CA ALA A 167 6.34 12.78 -25.01
C ALA A 167 7.55 13.38 -25.75
N GLU A 168 7.37 13.80 -27.02
CA GLU A 168 8.38 14.58 -27.74
C GLU A 168 8.69 15.91 -27.04
N THR A 169 7.69 16.59 -26.47
CA THR A 169 7.87 17.87 -25.77
C THR A 169 8.69 17.68 -24.50
N LEU A 170 8.44 16.62 -23.72
CA LEU A 170 9.30 16.24 -22.59
C LEU A 170 10.74 15.93 -23.04
N LEU A 171 10.91 15.14 -24.11
CA LEU A 171 12.23 14.81 -24.63
C LEU A 171 12.98 16.03 -25.18
N LYS A 172 12.28 17.00 -25.77
CA LYS A 172 12.83 18.30 -26.20
C LYS A 172 13.15 19.21 -25.01
N GLN A 173 12.32 19.23 -23.96
CA GLN A 173 12.55 19.99 -22.73
C GLN A 173 13.76 19.47 -21.91
N PHE A 174 14.11 18.18 -22.06
CA PHE A 174 15.30 17.58 -21.46
C PHE A 174 16.45 17.33 -22.47
N GLY A 175 16.31 17.82 -23.70
CA GLY A 175 17.15 17.51 -24.85
C GLY A 175 18.18 18.59 -25.17
N SER A 176 18.96 19.02 -24.17
CA SER A 176 20.05 19.99 -24.34
C SER A 176 21.32 19.58 -23.59
N ASP A 177 21.81 18.37 -23.86
CA ASP A 177 23.22 17.96 -23.78
C ASP A 177 23.35 16.53 -24.34
N ASP A 178 24.14 16.34 -25.39
CA ASP A 178 24.38 15.03 -26.00
C ASP A 178 25.32 14.17 -25.12
N LEU A 179 24.78 13.11 -24.50
CA LEU A 179 25.55 12.10 -23.78
C LEU A 179 25.25 10.70 -24.32
N ASP A 180 26.20 10.13 -25.05
CA ASP A 180 26.07 8.84 -25.72
C ASP A 180 26.02 7.67 -24.71
N ILE A 181 24.81 7.16 -24.41
CA ILE A 181 24.62 6.06 -23.45
C ILE A 181 24.99 4.72 -24.09
N LYS A 182 26.30 4.47 -24.21
CA LYS A 182 26.90 3.16 -24.49
C LYS A 182 28.02 2.89 -23.47
N ASP A 183 28.29 1.62 -23.21
CA ASP A 183 29.35 1.12 -22.32
C ASP A 183 29.34 1.59 -20.85
N ILE A 184 28.25 1.28 -20.13
CA ILE A 184 28.39 1.00 -18.68
C ILE A 184 28.90 -0.44 -18.54
N LYS A 185 30.21 -0.59 -18.28
CA LYS A 185 30.80 -1.88 -17.91
C LYS A 185 30.34 -2.31 -16.51
N PRO A 186 30.18 -3.62 -16.24
CA PRO A 186 30.08 -4.10 -14.86
C PRO A 186 31.35 -3.68 -14.10
N LEU A 187 31.19 -3.11 -12.90
CA LEU A 187 32.29 -2.96 -11.96
C LEU A 187 32.42 -4.24 -11.14
N ASP A 188 33.62 -4.82 -11.16
CA ASP A 188 33.98 -5.95 -10.32
C ASP A 188 34.04 -5.57 -8.83
N GLN A 189 34.00 -6.60 -7.99
CA GLN A 189 33.84 -6.49 -6.55
C GLN A 189 35.07 -5.88 -5.87
N GLN A 190 34.87 -4.80 -5.10
CA GLN A 190 35.78 -4.39 -4.02
C GLN A 190 35.00 -4.02 -2.75
N PRO A 191 35.56 -4.28 -1.55
CA PRO A 191 34.85 -4.19 -0.27
C PRO A 191 34.61 -2.73 0.20
N PRO A 192 33.64 -2.51 1.12
CA PRO A 192 33.25 -1.16 1.54
C PRO A 192 34.35 -0.46 2.37
N GLN A 193 34.84 0.67 1.87
CA GLN A 193 35.61 1.64 2.65
C GLN A 193 34.77 2.83 3.11
N GLN A 194 35.28 3.52 4.12
CA GLN A 194 34.60 4.56 4.88
C GLN A 194 34.89 5.94 4.28
N ASN A 195 33.87 6.79 4.12
CA ASN A 195 34.09 8.23 4.02
C ASN A 195 34.21 8.82 5.44
N GLY A 196 35.34 9.46 5.70
CA GLY A 196 35.60 10.24 6.92
C GLY A 196 35.62 11.74 6.67
N THR A 197 35.64 12.53 7.73
CA THR A 197 35.95 13.97 7.70
C THR A 197 37.42 14.24 8.02
N THR A 198 37.90 15.41 7.60
CA THR A 198 39.34 15.74 7.48
C THR A 198 39.99 16.26 8.75
N ALA A 199 41.23 15.83 9.00
CA ALA A 199 42.23 16.48 9.85
C ALA A 199 43.65 16.10 9.37
N ASP A 200 44.66 16.87 9.75
CA ASP A 200 45.94 16.99 9.02
C ASP A 200 47.19 16.42 9.75
N SER A 201 48.35 16.49 9.08
CA SER A 201 49.74 16.47 9.62
C SER A 201 50.52 15.14 9.86
N THR A 202 51.30 14.76 8.84
CA THR A 202 52.80 14.66 8.82
C THR A 202 53.61 13.68 9.74
N SER A 203 54.60 13.02 9.10
CA SER A 203 55.94 12.56 9.59
C SER A 203 56.20 11.11 10.09
N THR A 204 57.01 10.37 9.29
CA THR A 204 58.21 9.53 9.59
C THR A 204 58.38 8.71 10.90
N ALA A 205 59.10 7.57 10.95
CA ALA A 205 59.68 6.60 9.98
C ALA A 205 60.37 5.42 10.75
N ASN A 206 60.89 4.41 10.00
CA ASN A 206 61.62 3.16 10.44
C ASN A 206 60.70 1.95 10.75
N ARG A 207 60.80 0.80 10.05
CA ARG A 207 61.86 -0.26 9.95
C ARG A 207 61.85 -1.24 11.15
N ALA A 208 61.90 -2.58 11.00
CA ALA A 208 61.82 -3.42 9.79
C ALA A 208 61.52 -4.92 10.10
N GLU A 209 60.80 -5.56 9.17
CA GLU A 209 60.88 -6.98 8.69
C GLU A 209 60.66 -8.22 9.60
N GLY A 210 60.19 -9.31 8.95
CA GLY A 210 59.81 -10.62 9.53
C GLY A 210 58.31 -10.72 9.86
N ASP A 211 57.53 -11.73 9.44
CA ASP A 211 57.80 -12.88 8.56
C ASP A 211 56.51 -13.23 7.75
N LYS A 212 56.58 -14.16 6.78
CA LYS A 212 55.49 -14.49 5.84
C LYS A 212 54.56 -15.59 6.37
N SER A 213 53.28 -15.52 5.99
CA SER A 213 52.34 -16.64 6.10
C SER A 213 51.31 -16.60 4.95
N PRO A 214 51.03 -17.73 4.27
CA PRO A 214 50.19 -17.75 3.06
C PRO A 214 48.69 -17.91 3.34
N THR A 215 47.89 -17.55 2.35
CA THR A 215 46.41 -17.58 2.38
C THR A 215 45.86 -19.00 2.29
N ILE A 216 44.84 -19.31 3.09
CA ILE A 216 43.96 -20.48 2.87
C ILE A 216 42.63 -19.98 2.26
N LYS A 217 42.29 -20.51 1.09
CA LYS A 217 40.94 -20.42 0.51
C LYS A 217 40.05 -21.53 1.05
N ALA A 218 38.76 -21.28 1.16
CA ALA A 218 37.73 -22.31 1.16
C ALA A 218 36.97 -22.25 -0.16
N GLU A 219 37.11 -23.28 -1.00
CA GLU A 219 36.29 -23.48 -2.20
C GLU A 219 35.26 -24.57 -1.93
N ALA A 220 34.06 -24.44 -2.50
CA ALA A 220 33.02 -25.45 -2.43
C ALA A 220 33.00 -26.27 -3.73
N THR A 221 32.91 -27.60 -3.61
CA THR A 221 32.81 -28.52 -4.75
C THR A 221 31.61 -29.44 -4.64
N SER A 222 30.77 -29.43 -5.67
CA SER A 222 29.63 -30.31 -5.88
C SER A 222 30.01 -31.62 -6.58
N SER A 223 29.25 -32.70 -6.35
CA SER A 223 29.35 -33.94 -7.17
C SER A 223 27.99 -34.63 -7.39
N THR A 224 27.66 -34.84 -8.67
CA THR A 224 26.67 -35.80 -9.23
C THR A 224 26.97 -37.26 -8.83
N SER A 225 26.09 -38.28 -8.92
CA SER A 225 24.64 -38.46 -9.25
C SER A 225 24.18 -39.85 -8.67
N SER A 226 23.08 -40.58 -8.98
CA SER A 226 22.11 -40.64 -10.11
C SER A 226 20.82 -41.44 -9.74
N ASN A 227 19.93 -41.68 -10.72
CA ASN A 227 18.75 -42.59 -10.71
C ASN A 227 19.05 -44.02 -10.18
N SER A 228 18.11 -44.87 -9.71
CA SER A 228 16.72 -45.08 -10.16
C SER A 228 15.77 -45.85 -9.18
N SER A 229 14.45 -45.68 -9.40
CA SER A 229 13.35 -46.68 -9.24
C SER A 229 13.08 -47.44 -7.90
N SER A 230 12.04 -46.98 -7.19
CA SER A 230 10.89 -47.75 -6.65
C SER A 230 11.01 -48.87 -5.57
N ALA A 231 10.15 -48.71 -4.53
CA ALA A 231 9.25 -49.71 -3.91
C ALA A 231 9.52 -50.32 -2.50
N LYS A 232 8.48 -50.20 -1.65
CA LYS A 232 7.96 -51.13 -0.62
C LYS A 232 8.79 -51.55 0.63
N ARG A 233 8.22 -51.20 1.79
CA ARG A 233 7.89 -52.06 2.98
C ARG A 233 9.00 -52.85 3.72
N HIS A 234 9.25 -52.41 4.95
CA HIS A 234 8.90 -53.11 6.22
C HIS A 234 9.66 -54.39 6.67
N LEU A 235 10.16 -54.34 7.93
CA LEU A 235 10.53 -55.42 8.88
C LEU A 235 11.93 -56.10 8.85
N LEU A 236 12.52 -56.14 10.06
CA LEU A 236 13.32 -57.22 10.68
C LEU A 236 14.73 -57.54 10.10
N ALA A 237 15.75 -57.94 10.89
CA ALA A 237 15.84 -58.17 12.34
C ALA A 237 17.28 -57.98 12.90
N LYS A 238 17.37 -57.78 14.24
CA LYS A 238 18.44 -58.16 15.19
C LYS A 238 19.93 -58.06 14.81
N HIS A 239 20.68 -57.39 15.68
CA HIS A 239 21.73 -58.08 16.46
C HIS A 239 21.88 -57.45 17.86
N ASP A 240 22.10 -58.27 18.89
CA ASP A 240 22.08 -57.86 20.30
C ASP A 240 23.44 -57.33 20.80
N ILE A 241 23.41 -56.29 21.65
CA ILE A 241 24.51 -55.91 22.56
C ILE A 241 23.92 -55.74 23.97
N LYS A 242 24.67 -56.17 25.00
CA LYS A 242 24.21 -56.33 26.39
C LYS A 242 23.76 -55.03 27.05
N LEU A 243 22.74 -55.16 27.90
CA LEU A 243 22.34 -54.19 28.92
C LEU A 243 23.14 -54.40 30.21
N GLU A 244 23.55 -53.31 30.85
CA GLU A 244 23.81 -53.23 32.30
C GLU A 244 23.09 -51.97 32.86
N PRO A 245 22.85 -51.89 34.19
CA PRO A 245 21.62 -51.27 34.69
C PRO A 245 21.62 -49.74 34.70
N VAL A 246 20.50 -49.17 34.24
CA VAL A 246 20.18 -47.75 34.38
C VAL A 246 20.00 -47.41 35.87
N ILE A 247 20.86 -46.54 36.40
CA ILE A 247 20.65 -45.90 37.70
C ILE A 247 19.37 -45.08 37.63
N LYS A 248 18.37 -45.43 38.44
CA LYS A 248 17.16 -44.62 38.60
C LYS A 248 17.53 -43.32 39.32
N ILE A 249 17.78 -42.26 38.57
CA ILE A 249 17.64 -40.91 39.11
C ILE A 249 16.14 -40.67 39.26
N GLU A 250 15.67 -40.74 40.51
CA GLU A 250 14.28 -40.49 40.84
C GLU A 250 13.89 -39.05 40.49
N LYS A 251 12.63 -38.85 40.10
CA LYS A 251 12.11 -37.50 39.86
C LYS A 251 12.04 -36.73 41.18
N LEU A 252 13.08 -35.96 41.48
CA LEU A 252 12.96 -34.79 42.34
C LEU A 252 12.06 -33.77 41.64
N THR A 253 10.74 -33.95 41.75
CA THR A 253 9.76 -32.91 41.43
C THR A 253 9.78 -31.85 42.50
N GLU A 254 10.87 -31.07 42.55
CA GLU A 254 10.76 -29.68 42.98
C GLU A 254 9.76 -29.00 42.03
N THR A 255 8.54 -28.87 42.50
CA THR A 255 7.52 -28.05 41.87
C THR A 255 7.86 -26.60 42.15
N ALA A 256 8.94 -26.14 41.52
CA ALA A 256 9.34 -24.74 41.50
C ALA A 256 8.17 -23.93 40.93
N VAL A 257 7.41 -23.30 41.83
CA VAL A 257 6.23 -22.50 41.50
C VAL A 257 6.71 -21.28 40.72
N LYS A 258 6.76 -21.41 39.39
CA LYS A 258 7.01 -20.29 38.49
C LYS A 258 5.98 -19.20 38.84
N PRO A 259 6.40 -17.98 39.22
CA PRO A 259 5.45 -16.95 39.59
C PRO A 259 4.52 -16.68 38.40
N GLY A 260 3.21 -16.84 38.64
CA GLY A 260 2.17 -16.68 37.62
C GLY A 260 2.01 -15.21 37.23
N PHE A 261 2.83 -14.74 36.29
CA PHE A 261 2.72 -13.39 35.74
C PHE A 261 1.38 -13.22 35.00
N SER A 262 0.57 -12.26 35.44
CA SER A 262 -0.74 -11.93 34.84
C SER A 262 -0.84 -10.44 34.54
N ILE A 263 -1.57 -10.08 33.49
CA ILE A 263 -1.82 -8.70 33.06
C ILE A 263 -2.66 -7.88 34.05
N GLU A 264 -3.30 -8.55 35.01
CA GLU A 264 -4.07 -7.94 36.09
C GLU A 264 -3.19 -7.64 37.34
N MET A 265 -1.92 -8.06 37.36
CA MET A 265 -0.95 -7.67 38.40
C MET A 265 -0.48 -6.23 38.20
N SER A 266 -0.29 -5.46 39.27
CA SER A 266 0.37 -4.16 39.20
C SER A 266 1.86 -4.27 38.87
N ALA A 267 2.44 -3.20 38.31
CA ALA A 267 3.88 -3.13 38.02
C ALA A 267 4.75 -3.35 39.27
N LYS A 268 4.26 -2.98 40.46
CA LYS A 268 4.93 -3.20 41.75
C LYS A 268 4.98 -4.68 42.13
N GLU A 269 3.91 -5.43 41.88
CA GLU A 269 3.85 -6.87 42.14
C GLU A 269 4.70 -7.65 41.12
N LEU A 270 4.67 -7.24 39.85
CA LEU A 270 5.56 -7.78 38.80
C LEU A 270 7.04 -7.62 39.19
N LEU A 271 7.44 -6.44 39.70
CA LEU A 271 8.81 -6.20 40.19
C LEU A 271 9.17 -7.08 41.40
N GLN A 272 8.24 -7.32 42.32
CA GLN A 272 8.45 -8.22 43.46
C GLN A 272 8.56 -9.69 43.04
N ALA A 273 7.82 -10.11 42.01
CA ALA A 273 7.92 -11.45 41.44
C ALA A 273 9.25 -11.65 40.70
N VAL A 274 9.70 -10.67 39.90
CA VAL A 274 11.02 -10.71 39.24
C VAL A 274 12.17 -10.83 40.25
N LYS A 275 12.12 -10.07 41.35
CA LYS A 275 13.14 -10.14 42.43
C LYS A 275 13.18 -11.46 43.19
N LYS A 276 12.21 -12.36 42.99
CA LYS A 276 12.16 -13.72 43.54
C LYS A 276 12.46 -14.80 42.49
N SER A 277 12.71 -14.43 41.23
CA SER A 277 13.03 -15.36 40.14
C SER A 277 14.54 -15.58 39.98
N ASP A 278 14.96 -16.76 39.52
CA ASP A 278 16.38 -17.03 39.22
C ASP A 278 16.84 -16.20 38.01
N LEU A 279 17.96 -15.51 38.16
CA LEU A 279 18.55 -14.61 37.16
C LEU A 279 19.46 -15.35 36.16
N LYS A 280 19.72 -16.65 36.32
CA LYS A 280 20.56 -17.44 35.38
C LYS A 280 19.96 -17.50 33.97
N ASP A 281 18.66 -17.77 33.89
CA ASP A 281 17.94 -18.16 32.66
C ASP A 281 17.11 -17.01 32.06
N ILE A 282 17.63 -15.78 32.12
CA ILE A 282 16.99 -14.62 31.50
C ILE A 282 17.01 -14.77 29.97
N PRO A 283 15.86 -14.64 29.28
CA PRO A 283 15.77 -14.72 27.83
C PRO A 283 16.69 -13.73 27.12
N ALA A 284 17.22 -14.14 25.96
CA ALA A 284 18.06 -13.30 25.11
C ALA A 284 17.34 -12.06 24.55
N VAL A 285 16.01 -12.16 24.38
CA VAL A 285 15.07 -11.15 23.85
C VAL A 285 13.72 -11.36 24.56
N ALA A 286 12.93 -10.30 24.77
CA ALA A 286 11.55 -10.42 25.23
C ALA A 286 10.66 -11.10 24.16
N SER A 287 9.81 -12.03 24.59
CA SER A 287 8.58 -12.37 23.85
C SER A 287 7.53 -11.28 24.10
N THR A 288 6.77 -10.90 23.08
CA THR A 288 5.62 -9.99 23.20
C THR A 288 4.29 -10.72 23.39
N VAL A 289 4.26 -12.04 23.17
CA VAL A 289 3.11 -12.93 23.40
C VAL A 289 3.17 -13.62 24.78
N MET A 290 2.11 -14.32 25.17
CA MET A 290 2.06 -15.07 26.44
C MET A 290 3.11 -16.21 26.49
N ALA A 291 3.48 -16.62 27.71
CA ALA A 291 4.60 -17.55 27.93
C ALA A 291 4.28 -19.02 27.61
N ASP A 292 3.01 -19.33 27.41
CA ASP A 292 2.42 -20.61 27.00
C ASP A 292 2.02 -20.64 25.51
N ALA A 293 2.14 -19.51 24.80
CA ALA A 293 1.90 -19.45 23.36
C ALA A 293 2.93 -20.32 22.61
N PRO A 294 2.51 -21.05 21.55
CA PRO A 294 3.44 -21.78 20.71
C PRO A 294 4.42 -20.82 20.01
N PRO A 295 5.62 -21.29 19.61
CA PRO A 295 6.48 -20.54 18.71
C PRO A 295 5.72 -20.11 17.44
N PRO A 296 6.01 -18.92 16.88
CA PRO A 296 5.40 -18.50 15.63
C PRO A 296 5.78 -19.48 14.51
N ALA A 297 4.81 -19.85 13.68
CA ALA A 297 4.97 -20.79 12.58
C ALA A 297 4.10 -20.36 11.38
N PRO A 298 4.40 -20.82 10.15
CA PRO A 298 3.50 -20.64 9.02
C PRO A 298 2.18 -21.40 9.25
N PRO A 299 1.02 -20.80 8.96
CA PRO A 299 -0.26 -21.48 9.13
C PRO A 299 -0.47 -22.56 8.06
N GLU A 300 -1.06 -23.69 8.46
CA GLU A 300 -1.60 -24.65 7.50
C GLU A 300 -2.71 -23.98 6.65
N CYS A 301 -2.73 -24.28 5.35
CA CYS A 301 -3.81 -23.80 4.48
C CYS A 301 -5.17 -24.30 4.99
N PRO A 302 -6.23 -23.46 5.00
CA PRO A 302 -7.58 -23.86 5.40
C PRO A 302 -8.01 -25.18 4.74
N PRO A 303 -8.47 -26.19 5.51
CA PRO A 303 -8.70 -27.55 5.02
C PRO A 303 -9.90 -27.69 4.08
N GLN A 304 -10.68 -26.62 3.89
CA GLN A 304 -11.79 -26.58 2.95
C GLN A 304 -11.26 -26.64 1.50
N ARG A 305 -11.58 -27.73 0.79
CA ARG A 305 -11.43 -27.79 -0.67
C ARG A 305 -12.35 -26.77 -1.33
N LEU A 306 -11.77 -25.96 -2.21
CA LEU A 306 -12.46 -24.91 -2.95
C LEU A 306 -12.81 -25.38 -4.36
N THR A 307 -13.91 -24.87 -4.92
CA THR A 307 -14.19 -25.05 -6.36
C THR A 307 -13.27 -24.17 -7.21
N ARG A 308 -13.21 -24.42 -8.53
CA ARG A 308 -12.39 -23.62 -9.47
C ARG A 308 -12.77 -22.14 -9.44
N GLU A 309 -14.04 -21.84 -9.24
CA GLU A 309 -14.61 -20.50 -9.15
C GLU A 309 -14.25 -19.84 -7.81
N GLN A 310 -14.23 -20.62 -6.73
CA GLN A 310 -13.81 -20.17 -5.40
C GLN A 310 -12.29 -19.93 -5.30
N LEU A 311 -11.50 -20.60 -6.14
CA LEU A 311 -10.06 -20.32 -6.32
C LEU A 311 -9.79 -19.04 -7.13
N GLN A 312 -10.78 -18.51 -7.84
CA GLN A 312 -10.71 -17.27 -8.63
C GLN A 312 -11.76 -16.25 -8.15
N PRO A 313 -11.76 -15.88 -6.85
CA PRO A 313 -12.83 -15.09 -6.26
C PRO A 313 -12.92 -13.68 -6.86
N PRO A 314 -14.13 -13.13 -7.06
CA PRO A 314 -14.31 -11.78 -7.55
C PRO A 314 -13.74 -10.78 -6.53
N THR A 315 -12.98 -9.80 -7.01
CA THR A 315 -12.33 -8.82 -6.12
C THR A 315 -13.38 -7.87 -5.52
N PRO A 316 -13.45 -7.75 -4.17
CA PRO A 316 -14.32 -6.79 -3.50
C PRO A 316 -14.01 -5.37 -3.99
N SER A 317 -15.01 -4.70 -4.57
CA SER A 317 -14.86 -3.34 -5.04
C SER A 317 -16.10 -2.50 -4.79
N VAL A 318 -15.88 -1.20 -4.61
CA VAL A 318 -16.90 -0.20 -4.28
C VAL A 318 -16.66 1.05 -5.11
N PHE A 319 -17.72 1.62 -5.69
CA PHE A 319 -17.65 2.84 -6.47
C PHE A 319 -18.01 4.05 -5.62
N LEU A 320 -17.19 5.10 -5.69
CA LEU A 320 -17.45 6.36 -5.00
C LEU A 320 -17.95 7.41 -5.99
N GLU A 321 -19.24 7.73 -5.90
CA GLU A 321 -19.88 8.78 -6.71
C GLU A 321 -19.53 10.19 -6.21
N ASN A 322 -19.24 10.33 -4.91
CA ASN A 322 -19.14 11.62 -4.24
C ASN A 322 -18.31 11.57 -2.95
N LYS A 323 -17.89 12.75 -2.46
CA LYS A 323 -17.09 12.91 -1.25
C LYS A 323 -17.73 12.33 0.02
N LYS A 324 -19.06 12.31 0.16
CA LYS A 324 -19.72 11.76 1.36
C LYS A 324 -19.44 10.26 1.50
N HIS A 325 -19.48 9.52 0.39
CA HIS A 325 -19.23 8.07 0.40
C HIS A 325 -17.77 7.75 0.80
N ALA A 326 -16.82 8.59 0.38
CA ALA A 326 -15.40 8.46 0.74
C ALA A 326 -15.10 8.59 2.24
N TYR A 327 -15.94 9.33 3.00
CA TYR A 327 -15.79 9.54 4.45
C TYR A 327 -16.77 8.69 5.29
N SER A 328 -17.52 7.78 4.67
CA SER A 328 -18.49 6.94 5.39
C SER A 328 -17.77 5.84 6.19
N PRO A 329 -18.07 5.61 7.48
CA PRO A 329 -17.45 4.55 8.28
C PRO A 329 -17.55 3.16 7.64
N GLN A 330 -18.66 2.90 6.93
CA GLN A 330 -18.91 1.66 6.20
C GLN A 330 -17.84 1.36 5.13
N LEU A 331 -17.16 2.38 4.59
CA LEU A 331 -16.04 2.18 3.66
C LEU A 331 -14.81 1.59 4.37
N GLN A 332 -14.52 2.06 5.59
CA GLN A 332 -13.46 1.49 6.41
C GLN A 332 -13.82 0.07 6.86
N GLU A 333 -15.06 -0.17 7.28
CA GLU A 333 -15.56 -1.51 7.62
C GLU A 333 -15.45 -2.48 6.44
N PHE A 334 -15.84 -2.05 5.23
CA PHE A 334 -15.69 -2.82 3.99
C PHE A 334 -14.23 -3.19 3.72
N CYS A 335 -13.32 -2.20 3.75
CA CYS A 335 -11.88 -2.42 3.60
C CYS A 335 -11.32 -3.40 4.64
N LEU A 336 -11.73 -3.29 5.91
CA LEU A 336 -11.29 -4.18 7.00
C LEU A 336 -11.87 -5.61 6.91
N LYS A 337 -12.97 -5.82 6.18
CA LYS A 337 -13.67 -7.11 6.08
C LYS A 337 -13.11 -8.03 4.99
N HIS A 338 -12.31 -7.50 4.05
CA HIS A 338 -11.80 -8.24 2.90
C HIS A 338 -10.26 -8.28 2.88
N PRO A 339 -9.61 -9.34 2.36
CA PRO A 339 -8.13 -9.39 2.30
C PRO A 339 -7.52 -8.29 1.43
N ILE A 340 -8.18 -8.00 0.31
CA ILE A 340 -7.88 -6.87 -0.58
C ILE A 340 -9.20 -6.26 -1.05
N ALA A 341 -9.22 -4.95 -1.26
CA ALA A 341 -10.40 -4.23 -1.75
C ALA A 341 -10.00 -3.07 -2.68
N VAL A 342 -10.84 -2.78 -3.68
CA VAL A 342 -10.62 -1.65 -4.61
C VAL A 342 -11.70 -0.59 -4.48
N VAL A 343 -11.27 0.61 -4.10
CA VAL A 343 -12.11 1.80 -3.97
C VAL A 343 -12.02 2.59 -5.29
N ARG A 344 -13.02 2.38 -6.14
CA ARG A 344 -13.07 2.89 -7.51
C ARG A 344 -13.39 4.38 -7.55
N GLN A 345 -12.71 5.11 -8.44
CA GLN A 345 -12.89 6.56 -8.66
C GLN A 345 -12.63 7.46 -7.44
N LEU A 346 -11.85 7.02 -6.44
CA LEU A 346 -11.55 7.83 -5.24
C LEU A 346 -10.97 9.21 -5.59
N GLY A 347 -10.07 9.26 -6.58
CA GLY A 347 -9.47 10.51 -7.05
C GLY A 347 -10.52 11.53 -7.53
N ALA A 348 -11.50 11.09 -8.32
CA ALA A 348 -12.59 11.94 -8.78
C ALA A 348 -13.54 12.34 -7.63
N ALA A 349 -13.95 11.37 -6.81
CA ALA A 349 -14.88 11.58 -5.69
C ALA A 349 -14.36 12.58 -4.63
N LEU A 350 -13.05 12.64 -4.43
CA LEU A 350 -12.38 13.59 -3.52
C LEU A 350 -11.83 14.85 -4.19
N LYS A 351 -11.82 14.91 -5.54
CA LYS A 351 -11.10 15.92 -6.33
C LYS A 351 -9.62 16.00 -5.94
N LEU A 352 -8.93 14.87 -6.08
CA LEU A 352 -7.47 14.77 -5.95
C LEU A 352 -6.79 15.23 -7.25
N ASP A 353 -5.88 16.19 -7.16
CA ASP A 353 -4.97 16.56 -8.22
C ASP A 353 -3.81 15.54 -8.29
N LEU A 354 -4.05 14.49 -9.07
CA LEU A 354 -3.05 13.48 -9.39
C LEU A 354 -1.92 14.04 -10.29
N GLY A 355 -2.13 15.19 -10.94
CA GLY A 355 -1.12 15.90 -11.72
C GLY A 355 0.09 16.32 -10.89
N LEU A 356 -0.09 16.55 -9.59
CA LEU A 356 1.00 16.82 -8.63
C LEU A 356 2.02 15.68 -8.52
N PHE A 357 1.61 14.45 -8.86
CA PHE A 357 2.43 13.23 -8.84
C PHE A 357 2.80 12.74 -10.25
N SER A 358 2.49 13.54 -11.28
CA SER A 358 2.91 13.23 -12.65
C SER A 358 4.43 13.30 -12.79
N THR A 359 4.98 12.50 -13.69
CA THR A 359 6.43 12.48 -13.95
C THR A 359 6.98 13.86 -14.32
N LYS A 360 6.20 14.70 -15.02
CA LYS A 360 6.57 16.10 -15.29
C LYS A 360 6.75 16.89 -13.99
N THR A 361 5.72 16.98 -13.15
CA THR A 361 5.73 17.77 -11.91
C THR A 361 6.80 17.30 -10.92
N LEU A 362 7.09 16.00 -10.89
CA LEU A 362 8.16 15.44 -10.05
C LEU A 362 9.56 15.90 -10.49
N VAL A 363 9.83 15.97 -11.80
CA VAL A 363 11.09 16.47 -12.35
C VAL A 363 11.20 17.99 -12.15
N GLU A 364 10.10 18.72 -12.36
CA GLU A 364 10.05 20.18 -12.14
C GLU A 364 10.26 20.56 -10.67
N ALA A 365 9.84 19.71 -9.73
CA ALA A 365 10.02 19.93 -8.29
C ALA A 365 11.41 19.53 -7.76
N ASN A 366 11.91 18.33 -8.09
CA ASN A 366 13.16 17.79 -7.53
C ASN A 366 13.90 16.85 -8.52
N PRO A 367 14.55 17.38 -9.57
CA PRO A 367 15.10 16.57 -10.67
C PRO A 367 16.21 15.60 -10.23
N ASP A 368 17.06 16.00 -9.29
CA ASP A 368 18.20 15.23 -8.79
C ASP A 368 17.87 14.29 -7.61
N HIS A 369 16.59 14.18 -7.23
CA HIS A 369 16.18 13.26 -6.17
C HIS A 369 16.49 11.80 -6.54
N SER A 370 17.10 11.05 -5.63
CA SER A 370 17.57 9.67 -5.88
C SER A 370 16.43 8.66 -5.94
N ILE A 371 16.48 7.74 -6.92
CA ILE A 371 15.54 6.63 -7.11
C ILE A 371 16.28 5.30 -6.96
N GLU A 372 15.72 4.32 -6.24
CA GLU A 372 16.12 2.91 -6.38
C GLU A 372 15.50 2.33 -7.66
N VAL A 373 16.34 1.76 -8.53
CA VAL A 373 15.89 1.19 -9.81
C VAL A 373 16.06 -0.32 -9.81
N ARG A 374 14.97 -1.04 -10.06
CA ARG A 374 14.97 -2.48 -10.31
C ARG A 374 15.03 -2.77 -11.81
N THR A 375 16.07 -3.49 -12.23
CA THR A 375 16.23 -3.96 -13.60
C THR A 375 15.69 -5.39 -13.71
N GLN A 376 14.70 -5.58 -14.58
CA GLN A 376 13.82 -6.76 -14.66
C GLN A 376 13.65 -7.22 -16.12
N VAL A 377 13.13 -8.43 -16.33
CA VAL A 377 12.75 -8.94 -17.67
C VAL A 377 11.26 -8.65 -17.92
N HIS A 378 10.93 -8.03 -19.06
CA HIS A 378 9.54 -7.79 -19.48
C HIS A 378 8.82 -9.10 -19.86
N GLN A 379 7.66 -9.37 -19.24
CA GLN A 379 6.91 -10.64 -19.35
C GLN A 379 5.40 -10.40 -19.16
N SER A 380 4.54 -11.36 -19.57
CA SER A 380 3.09 -11.30 -19.26
C SER A 380 2.85 -11.52 -17.77
N SER A 381 1.84 -10.86 -17.21
CA SER A 381 1.60 -10.80 -15.75
C SER A 381 1.23 -12.14 -15.10
N ASP A 382 0.68 -13.08 -15.87
CA ASP A 382 0.37 -14.45 -15.45
C ASP A 382 1.59 -15.38 -15.43
N GLU A 383 2.73 -14.96 -16.01
CA GLU A 383 3.89 -15.83 -16.21
C GLU A 383 5.20 -15.24 -15.68
N ASN A 384 6.11 -16.13 -15.28
CA ASN A 384 7.50 -15.80 -15.01
C ASN A 384 8.38 -16.96 -15.49
N TRP A 385 9.29 -16.67 -16.41
CA TRP A 385 10.15 -17.59 -17.13
C TRP A 385 11.61 -17.42 -16.69
N ASP A 386 12.41 -18.47 -16.88
CA ASP A 386 13.85 -18.42 -16.67
C ASP A 386 14.57 -17.52 -17.71
N GLN A 387 15.83 -17.19 -17.46
CA GLN A 387 16.61 -16.30 -18.34
C GLN A 387 16.79 -16.83 -19.77
N SER A 388 16.60 -18.13 -20.03
CA SER A 388 16.63 -18.73 -21.37
C SER A 388 15.25 -18.87 -22.03
N MET A 389 14.16 -18.45 -21.36
CA MET A 389 12.77 -18.50 -21.84
C MET A 389 12.32 -19.93 -22.22
N LYS A 390 12.66 -20.93 -21.40
CA LYS A 390 12.34 -22.36 -21.63
C LYS A 390 11.40 -22.96 -20.58
N SER A 391 11.44 -22.47 -19.35
CA SER A 391 10.66 -23.00 -18.23
C SER A 391 10.07 -21.88 -17.39
N LYS A 392 8.80 -22.02 -16.98
CA LYS A 392 8.22 -21.19 -15.92
C LYS A 392 8.97 -21.47 -14.60
N VAL A 393 9.26 -20.43 -13.83
CA VAL A 393 9.99 -20.50 -12.56
C VAL A 393 9.45 -19.47 -11.57
N TRP A 394 9.52 -19.76 -10.28
CA TRP A 394 9.12 -18.80 -9.24
C TRP A 394 10.11 -17.65 -9.05
N ALA A 395 11.39 -17.82 -9.41
CA ALA A 395 12.43 -16.82 -9.18
C ALA A 395 12.27 -15.58 -10.09
N CYS A 396 12.02 -14.41 -9.50
CA CYS A 396 11.76 -13.18 -10.23
C CYS A 396 13.03 -12.30 -10.30
N ILE A 397 13.59 -12.14 -11.51
CA ILE A 397 14.82 -11.37 -11.76
C ILE A 397 14.57 -9.88 -11.53
N SER A 398 15.21 -9.29 -10.49
CA SER A 398 14.94 -7.92 -10.03
C SER A 398 16.19 -7.24 -9.42
N HIS A 399 17.17 -6.93 -10.28
CA HIS A 399 18.48 -6.40 -9.86
C HIS A 399 18.41 -4.93 -9.44
N ARG A 400 18.99 -4.58 -8.29
CA ARG A 400 19.01 -3.20 -7.76
C ARG A 400 20.13 -2.34 -8.37
N SER A 401 19.80 -1.08 -8.63
CA SER A 401 20.66 0.02 -9.09
C SER A 401 20.09 1.36 -8.59
N HIS A 402 20.74 2.51 -8.86
CA HIS A 402 20.24 3.84 -8.48
C HIS A 402 20.35 4.85 -9.63
N THR A 403 19.50 5.87 -9.65
CA THR A 403 19.51 6.99 -10.61
C THR A 403 18.81 8.23 -10.01
N THR A 404 18.56 9.29 -10.78
CA THR A 404 17.76 10.46 -10.36
C THR A 404 16.38 10.53 -11.04
N ILE A 405 15.45 11.30 -10.47
CA ILE A 405 14.10 11.54 -11.03
C ILE A 405 14.17 11.97 -12.50
N ALA A 406 15.01 12.96 -12.85
CA ALA A 406 15.19 13.41 -14.24
C ALA A 406 15.63 12.28 -15.17
N LYS A 407 16.63 11.48 -14.77
CA LYS A 407 17.18 10.39 -15.59
C LYS A 407 16.21 9.20 -15.73
N TYR A 408 15.37 8.94 -14.73
CA TYR A 408 14.31 7.94 -14.88
C TYR A 408 13.15 8.46 -15.73
N ALA A 409 12.77 9.74 -15.58
CA ALA A 409 11.72 10.37 -16.38
C ALA A 409 12.05 10.37 -17.89
N GLN A 410 13.29 10.71 -18.25
CA GLN A 410 13.81 10.55 -19.62
C GLN A 410 13.59 9.13 -20.15
N TYR A 411 14.04 8.10 -19.40
CA TYR A 411 13.85 6.70 -19.77
C TYR A 411 12.36 6.31 -19.90
N GLN A 412 11.48 6.78 -19.00
CA GLN A 412 10.05 6.49 -19.02
C GLN A 412 9.38 7.09 -20.26
N ALA A 413 9.74 8.34 -20.63
CA ALA A 413 9.24 9.05 -21.80
C ALA A 413 9.77 8.49 -23.13
N SER A 414 11.07 8.14 -23.21
CA SER A 414 11.65 7.44 -24.37
C SER A 414 10.97 6.10 -24.61
N SER A 415 10.82 5.28 -23.57
CA SER A 415 10.17 3.97 -23.63
C SER A 415 8.72 4.04 -24.16
N PHE A 416 7.99 5.09 -23.81
CA PHE A 416 6.65 5.36 -24.33
C PHE A 416 6.67 5.80 -25.81
N SER A 417 7.57 6.72 -26.16
CA SER A 417 7.75 7.23 -27.52
C SER A 417 8.16 6.12 -28.51
N ASP A 418 9.10 5.28 -28.10
CA ASP A 418 9.54 4.09 -28.84
C ASP A 418 8.37 3.14 -29.11
N LYS A 419 7.45 2.96 -28.14
CA LYS A 419 6.28 2.10 -28.32
C LYS A 419 5.26 2.70 -29.28
N ILE A 420 4.96 4.00 -29.18
CA ILE A 420 4.08 4.68 -30.14
C ILE A 420 4.63 4.53 -31.56
N LYS A 421 5.95 4.69 -31.73
CA LYS A 421 6.61 4.47 -33.02
C LYS A 421 6.50 3.02 -33.49
N GLU A 422 6.79 2.05 -32.63
CA GLU A 422 6.67 0.61 -32.94
C GLU A 422 5.25 0.23 -33.42
N GLU A 423 4.21 0.77 -32.80
CA GLU A 423 2.82 0.51 -33.21
C GLU A 423 2.41 1.32 -34.46
N ARG A 424 2.95 2.52 -34.65
CA ARG A 424 2.75 3.31 -35.89
C ARG A 424 3.38 2.62 -37.10
N ASP A 425 4.60 2.12 -36.97
CA ASP A 425 5.32 1.45 -38.06
C ASP A 425 4.61 0.14 -38.47
N LYS A 426 4.03 -0.60 -37.50
CA LYS A 426 3.13 -1.74 -37.77
C LYS A 426 1.86 -1.32 -38.51
N LEU A 427 1.14 -0.31 -38.03
CA LEU A 427 -0.11 0.16 -38.66
C LEU A 427 0.12 0.73 -40.06
N ALA A 428 1.30 1.29 -40.32
CA ALA A 428 1.71 1.77 -41.64
C ALA A 428 2.07 0.63 -42.62
N GLY A 429 2.04 -0.64 -42.19
CA GLY A 429 2.42 -1.79 -43.01
C GLY A 429 3.91 -1.85 -43.34
N ILE A 430 4.76 -1.09 -42.63
CA ILE A 430 6.20 -1.05 -42.85
C ILE A 430 6.84 -2.26 -42.17
N VAL A 431 6.67 -3.42 -42.82
CA VAL A 431 7.53 -4.59 -42.56
C VAL A 431 8.96 -4.16 -42.86
N SER A 432 9.83 -4.21 -41.85
CA SER A 432 11.24 -3.85 -42.01
C SER A 432 11.93 -4.83 -42.97
N THR A 433 12.15 -4.40 -44.22
CA THR A 433 12.61 -5.23 -45.34
C THR A 433 14.06 -5.70 -45.15
N ASN A 434 14.26 -6.72 -44.33
CA ASN A 434 15.34 -7.69 -44.54
C ASN A 434 14.70 -8.78 -45.41
N SER A 435 15.06 -8.79 -46.70
CA SER A 435 14.32 -9.50 -47.75
C SER A 435 14.05 -10.97 -47.45
N ASP A 436 12.84 -11.41 -47.78
CA ASP A 436 12.57 -12.81 -48.11
C ASP A 436 13.49 -13.24 -49.26
N SER A 437 13.96 -14.48 -49.18
CA SER A 437 14.70 -15.15 -50.26
C SER A 437 14.34 -16.62 -50.20
N ASP A 438 13.16 -16.96 -50.74
CA ASP A 438 12.69 -18.34 -50.83
C ASP A 438 13.72 -19.22 -51.52
N SER A 439 14.07 -20.32 -50.86
CA SER A 439 14.81 -21.43 -51.46
C SER A 439 14.46 -22.71 -50.72
N LYS A 440 13.62 -23.53 -51.35
CA LYS A 440 13.64 -24.97 -51.09
C LYS A 440 15.01 -25.49 -51.50
N ASP A 441 15.60 -26.35 -50.67
CA ASP A 441 15.92 -27.72 -51.11
C ASP A 441 16.32 -28.57 -49.90
N SER A 442 16.73 -29.82 -50.14
CA SER A 442 16.60 -30.90 -49.16
C SER A 442 17.79 -31.85 -49.09
N ILE A 443 17.91 -32.51 -47.92
CA ILE A 443 18.71 -33.71 -47.58
C ILE A 443 20.26 -33.65 -47.67
N THR A 444 20.87 -34.58 -46.92
CA THR A 444 22.29 -35.00 -46.91
C THR A 444 23.28 -34.16 -46.07
N ASN A 445 24.55 -34.59 -46.07
CA ASN A 445 25.33 -34.83 -44.85
C ASN A 445 26.82 -34.50 -45.02
N SER A 446 27.53 -34.27 -43.91
CA SER A 446 29.00 -34.32 -43.74
C SER A 446 29.92 -33.62 -44.78
N GLY A 447 30.63 -32.56 -44.36
CA GLY A 447 31.77 -32.03 -45.11
C GLY A 447 32.59 -30.97 -44.37
N SER A 448 33.90 -31.19 -44.24
CA SER A 448 34.84 -30.25 -43.60
C SER A 448 35.41 -29.24 -44.60
N GLY A 449 35.54 -27.97 -44.22
CA GLY A 449 36.23 -26.96 -45.02
C GLY A 449 36.50 -25.67 -44.24
N ALA A 450 37.77 -25.24 -44.21
CA ALA A 450 38.18 -23.99 -43.56
C ALA A 450 38.47 -22.90 -44.61
N GLY A 451 38.01 -21.68 -44.38
CA GLY A 451 38.28 -20.53 -45.23
C GLY A 451 38.17 -19.22 -44.45
N SER A 452 39.17 -18.35 -44.57
CA SER A 452 39.22 -17.07 -43.87
C SER A 452 38.54 -15.97 -44.70
N GLY A 453 37.75 -15.11 -44.06
CA GLY A 453 37.05 -14.01 -44.72
C GLY A 453 36.57 -12.97 -43.71
N ASN A 454 37.03 -11.72 -43.88
CA ASN A 454 36.77 -10.64 -42.93
C ASN A 454 35.34 -10.09 -43.15
N GLY A 455 34.46 -10.21 -42.15
CA GLY A 455 33.05 -9.80 -42.27
C GLY A 455 32.43 -9.42 -40.92
N ARG A 456 31.81 -8.24 -40.86
CA ARG A 456 31.11 -7.75 -39.65
C ARG A 456 30.04 -8.78 -39.21
N ARG A 457 30.16 -9.32 -38.00
CA ARG A 457 29.13 -10.17 -37.38
C ARG A 457 27.84 -9.36 -37.11
N LYS A 458 26.98 -9.22 -38.13
CA LYS A 458 25.61 -8.69 -38.00
C LYS A 458 24.86 -9.59 -37.02
N LYS A 459 24.72 -9.13 -35.77
CA LYS A 459 24.17 -9.91 -34.66
C LYS A 459 22.69 -10.19 -34.94
N GLY A 460 22.39 -11.41 -35.43
CA GLY A 460 21.05 -11.78 -35.87
C GLY A 460 20.00 -11.59 -34.79
N CYS A 461 18.79 -11.21 -35.21
CA CYS A 461 17.66 -10.91 -34.32
C CYS A 461 17.12 -12.20 -33.66
N LYS A 462 17.79 -12.65 -32.60
CA LYS A 462 17.15 -13.49 -31.58
C LYS A 462 16.10 -12.63 -30.87
N SER A 463 14.95 -13.21 -30.54
CA SER A 463 14.03 -12.60 -29.59
C SER A 463 14.78 -12.37 -28.28
N SER A 464 15.14 -11.12 -28.01
CA SER A 464 16.04 -10.76 -26.92
C SER A 464 15.24 -10.27 -25.73
N ASN A 465 15.36 -10.97 -24.59
CA ASN A 465 14.75 -10.63 -23.31
C ASN A 465 14.74 -9.11 -23.09
N LYS A 466 13.57 -8.48 -23.25
CA LYS A 466 13.48 -7.01 -23.21
C LYS A 466 13.62 -6.57 -21.76
N MET A 467 14.85 -6.20 -21.39
CA MET A 467 15.13 -5.67 -20.06
C MET A 467 14.39 -4.34 -19.87
N LEU A 468 13.76 -4.17 -18.73
CA LEU A 468 13.12 -2.93 -18.30
C LEU A 468 13.74 -2.43 -17.00
N ARG A 469 13.58 -1.14 -16.74
CA ARG A 469 13.91 -0.48 -15.48
C ARG A 469 12.61 0.00 -14.81
N PHE A 470 12.42 -0.36 -13.55
CA PHE A 470 11.32 0.05 -12.69
C PHE A 470 11.87 1.00 -11.61
N GLY A 471 11.38 2.24 -11.54
CA GLY A 471 11.73 3.19 -10.49
C GLY A 471 10.86 2.95 -9.26
N THR A 472 11.47 2.61 -8.12
CA THR A 472 10.75 2.14 -6.94
C THR A 472 11.22 2.86 -5.67
N ASN A 473 10.37 2.86 -4.64
CA ASN A 473 10.68 3.36 -3.30
C ASN A 473 11.20 4.81 -3.26
N VAL A 474 10.72 5.67 -4.18
CA VAL A 474 11.12 7.09 -4.24
C VAL A 474 10.54 7.83 -3.04
N ASP A 475 11.39 8.48 -2.24
CA ASP A 475 11.00 8.99 -0.93
C ASP A 475 10.36 10.39 -1.00
N LEU A 476 9.08 10.48 -0.62
CA LEU A 476 8.36 11.74 -0.50
C LEU A 476 8.30 12.28 0.95
N SER A 477 9.16 11.81 1.87
CA SER A 477 9.14 12.22 3.29
C SER A 477 9.48 13.69 3.57
N ASP A 478 10.37 14.32 2.80
CA ASP A 478 10.82 15.69 3.05
C ASP A 478 9.74 16.71 2.70
N GLU A 479 8.98 17.15 3.71
CA GLU A 479 7.89 18.12 3.56
C GLU A 479 8.33 19.42 2.87
N ARG A 480 9.60 19.82 2.98
CA ARG A 480 10.12 21.03 2.32
C ARG A 480 10.20 20.88 0.80
N LYS A 481 10.38 19.65 0.31
CA LYS A 481 10.49 19.28 -1.10
C LYS A 481 9.15 18.91 -1.72
N TRP A 482 8.25 18.34 -0.92
CA TRP A 482 7.03 17.67 -1.37
C TRP A 482 5.75 18.23 -0.75
N LYS A 483 5.80 19.46 -0.21
CA LYS A 483 4.69 20.10 0.52
C LYS A 483 3.35 20.01 -0.19
N THR A 484 3.32 20.33 -1.49
CA THR A 484 2.08 20.37 -2.29
C THR A 484 1.48 18.96 -2.42
N GLN A 485 2.31 17.97 -2.76
CA GLN A 485 1.95 16.56 -2.83
C GLN A 485 1.42 16.03 -1.48
N LEU A 486 2.14 16.27 -0.38
CA LEU A 486 1.74 15.78 0.96
C LEU A 486 0.49 16.49 1.50
N THR A 487 0.31 17.78 1.18
CA THR A 487 -0.90 18.54 1.55
C THR A 487 -2.13 17.97 0.84
N GLU A 488 -1.99 17.59 -0.43
CA GLU A 488 -3.10 17.04 -1.22
C GLU A 488 -3.67 15.74 -0.62
N LEU A 489 -2.81 14.89 -0.07
CA LEU A 489 -3.22 13.64 0.58
C LEU A 489 -4.00 13.84 1.89
N GLN A 490 -4.05 15.05 2.44
CA GLN A 490 -4.94 15.38 3.56
C GLN A 490 -6.42 15.40 3.14
N LYS A 491 -6.73 15.44 1.84
CA LYS A 491 -8.09 15.24 1.31
C LYS A 491 -8.62 13.80 1.51
N LEU A 492 -7.76 12.83 1.83
CA LEU A 492 -8.16 11.45 2.09
C LEU A 492 -8.95 11.31 3.41
N PRO A 493 -9.80 10.26 3.55
CA PRO A 493 -10.48 9.95 4.80
C PRO A 493 -9.48 9.48 5.89
N PRO A 494 -9.77 9.67 7.19
CA PRO A 494 -8.80 9.45 8.27
C PRO A 494 -8.22 8.04 8.40
N PHE A 495 -8.86 7.00 7.83
CA PHE A 495 -8.36 5.63 7.85
C PHE A 495 -7.32 5.33 6.76
N ALA A 496 -7.25 6.16 5.72
CA ALA A 496 -6.34 6.02 4.58
C ALA A 496 -5.20 7.06 4.58
N ARG A 497 -5.21 8.03 5.50
CA ARG A 497 -4.14 9.05 5.62
C ARG A 497 -2.85 8.45 6.17
N VAL A 498 -1.73 8.95 5.64
CA VAL A 498 -0.36 8.71 6.11
C VAL A 498 -0.25 8.93 7.64
N VAL A 499 -0.75 10.09 8.11
CA VAL A 499 -0.77 10.47 9.53
C VAL A 499 -2.21 10.61 10.01
N SER A 500 -2.54 9.94 11.11
CA SER A 500 -3.89 9.92 11.70
C SER A 500 -3.84 9.40 13.14
N ALA A 501 -4.64 9.97 14.04
CA ALA A 501 -4.77 9.47 15.42
C ALA A 501 -5.40 8.06 15.51
N ALA A 502 -5.96 7.55 14.40
CA ALA A 502 -6.48 6.19 14.27
C ALA A 502 -5.49 5.22 13.58
N ASN A 503 -4.27 5.67 13.27
CA ASN A 503 -3.21 4.89 12.62
C ASN A 503 -2.07 4.63 13.62
N MET A 504 -1.88 3.37 14.05
CA MET A 504 -0.77 2.96 14.93
C MET A 504 0.59 3.48 14.47
N LEU A 505 0.87 3.51 13.15
CA LEU A 505 2.16 3.93 12.61
C LEU A 505 2.44 5.44 12.83
N SER A 506 1.41 6.24 13.16
CA SER A 506 1.57 7.63 13.61
C SER A 506 2.06 7.73 15.06
N HIS A 507 1.94 6.67 15.86
CA HIS A 507 2.41 6.61 17.25
C HIS A 507 3.83 6.01 17.41
N VAL A 508 4.48 5.63 16.31
CA VAL A 508 5.90 5.22 16.29
C VAL A 508 6.85 6.34 16.73
N GLY A 509 6.45 7.61 16.60
CA GLY A 509 7.21 8.77 17.08
C GLY A 509 8.41 9.17 16.22
N HIS A 510 8.76 8.38 15.22
CA HIS A 510 9.81 8.67 14.23
C HIS A 510 9.40 8.17 12.84
N MET A 511 10.12 8.63 11.80
CA MET A 511 9.83 8.26 10.42
C MET A 511 10.32 6.84 10.10
N ILE A 512 9.45 6.04 9.51
CA ILE A 512 9.76 4.79 8.82
C ILE A 512 9.48 5.03 7.33
N LEU A 513 10.54 5.01 6.51
CA LEU A 513 10.46 5.33 5.09
C LEU A 513 9.56 4.34 4.34
N GLY A 514 8.51 4.86 3.69
CA GLY A 514 7.49 4.08 2.98
C GLY A 514 6.36 3.52 3.85
N MET A 515 6.48 3.54 5.18
CA MET A 515 5.41 3.05 6.06
C MET A 515 4.54 4.19 6.61
N ASN A 516 5.12 5.11 7.39
CA ASN A 516 4.41 6.32 7.87
C ASN A 516 4.84 7.59 7.10
N THR A 517 5.38 7.39 5.90
CA THR A 517 5.80 8.39 4.91
C THR A 517 5.47 7.84 3.53
N VAL A 518 5.25 8.72 2.55
CA VAL A 518 4.81 8.30 1.20
C VAL A 518 5.99 7.84 0.37
N GLN A 519 5.87 6.68 -0.25
CA GLN A 519 6.75 6.27 -1.35
C GLN A 519 6.04 6.37 -2.70
N LEU A 520 6.77 6.82 -3.71
CA LEU A 520 6.34 6.87 -5.11
C LEU A 520 7.07 5.79 -5.92
N TYR A 521 6.35 5.29 -6.92
CA TYR A 521 6.78 4.28 -7.88
C TYR A 521 6.57 4.86 -9.28
N MET A 522 7.59 4.80 -10.14
CA MET A 522 7.54 5.24 -11.54
C MET A 522 7.72 4.03 -12.43
N LYS A 523 6.74 3.74 -13.29
CA LYS A 523 6.61 2.44 -13.97
C LYS A 523 6.51 2.57 -15.49
N VAL A 524 6.99 1.52 -16.14
CA VAL A 524 6.75 1.17 -17.55
C VAL A 524 6.05 -0.20 -17.63
N PRO A 525 5.41 -0.58 -18.75
CA PRO A 525 4.79 -1.90 -18.91
C PRO A 525 5.74 -3.05 -18.53
N GLY A 526 5.24 -3.97 -17.71
CA GLY A 526 6.01 -5.09 -17.16
C GLY A 526 6.76 -4.80 -15.86
N SER A 527 6.73 -3.57 -15.32
CA SER A 527 7.37 -3.27 -14.03
C SER A 527 6.69 -4.04 -12.88
N ARG A 528 7.44 -4.89 -12.18
CA ARG A 528 6.93 -5.81 -11.14
C ARG A 528 7.32 -5.40 -9.73
N THR A 529 6.35 -5.38 -8.82
CA THR A 529 6.59 -5.61 -7.39
C THR A 529 6.34 -7.10 -7.14
N PRO A 530 7.36 -7.90 -6.75
CA PRO A 530 7.23 -9.34 -6.54
C PRO A 530 6.32 -9.69 -5.35
N GLY A 531 6.06 -10.99 -5.18
CA GLY A 531 5.29 -11.52 -4.07
C GLY A 531 5.89 -11.16 -2.71
N HIS A 532 5.04 -10.66 -1.82
CA HIS A 532 5.39 -10.34 -0.45
C HIS A 532 4.14 -10.22 0.44
N GLN A 533 4.37 -10.08 1.74
CA GLN A 533 3.43 -9.44 2.67
C GLN A 533 4.05 -8.13 3.13
N GLU A 534 3.21 -7.20 3.56
CA GLU A 534 3.64 -5.92 4.11
C GLU A 534 4.54 -6.07 5.36
N ASN A 535 5.42 -5.09 5.58
CA ASN A 535 6.29 -5.05 6.74
C ASN A 535 5.46 -5.13 8.03
N ASN A 536 5.80 -6.09 8.89
CA ASN A 536 5.04 -6.41 10.11
C ASN A 536 3.51 -6.54 9.88
N ASN A 537 3.08 -7.07 8.72
CA ASN A 537 1.67 -7.30 8.37
C ASN A 537 0.75 -6.07 8.50
N PHE A 538 1.27 -4.85 8.38
CA PHE A 538 0.44 -3.64 8.36
C PHE A 538 -0.43 -3.57 7.09
N CYS A 539 -1.56 -2.85 7.14
CA CYS A 539 -2.35 -2.60 5.94
C CYS A 539 -1.57 -1.65 4.99
N SER A 540 -1.90 -1.69 3.69
CA SER A 540 -1.28 -0.86 2.66
C SER A 540 -2.32 -0.05 1.91
N ILE A 541 -1.99 1.21 1.64
CA ILE A 541 -2.71 2.10 0.73
C ILE A 541 -1.90 2.22 -0.54
N ASN A 542 -2.51 1.98 -1.70
CA ASN A 542 -1.91 2.32 -2.99
C ASN A 542 -2.88 3.11 -3.87
N ILE A 543 -2.43 4.20 -4.47
CA ILE A 543 -3.20 4.99 -5.45
C ILE A 543 -2.42 4.99 -6.77
N ASN A 544 -3.09 4.61 -7.86
CA ASN A 544 -2.54 4.73 -9.21
C ASN A 544 -2.74 6.17 -9.71
N ILE A 545 -1.66 6.84 -10.10
CA ILE A 545 -1.65 8.18 -10.67
C ILE A 545 -2.03 8.14 -12.15
N GLY A 546 -1.79 7.01 -12.82
CA GLY A 546 -1.95 6.86 -14.27
C GLY A 546 -0.77 7.42 -15.08
N PRO A 547 -0.93 7.55 -16.40
CA PRO A 547 -2.17 7.29 -17.18
C PRO A 547 -2.50 5.80 -17.38
N GLY A 548 -1.51 4.91 -17.24
CA GLY A 548 -1.69 3.46 -17.43
C GLY A 548 -2.24 2.70 -16.22
N ASP A 549 -2.77 1.51 -16.47
CA ASP A 549 -3.30 0.60 -15.45
C ASP A 549 -2.20 -0.23 -14.76
N CYS A 550 -2.47 -0.68 -13.53
CA CYS A 550 -1.75 -1.77 -12.86
C CYS A 550 -2.63 -3.02 -12.76
N GLU A 551 -2.03 -4.21 -12.86
CA GLU A 551 -2.65 -5.47 -12.51
C GLU A 551 -2.16 -5.95 -11.14
N TRP A 552 -3.09 -6.42 -10.32
CA TRP A 552 -2.88 -6.89 -8.96
C TRP A 552 -3.29 -8.35 -8.82
N PHE A 553 -2.51 -9.07 -8.04
CA PHE A 553 -2.76 -10.45 -7.63
C PHE A 553 -2.63 -10.53 -6.12
N ALA A 554 -3.58 -11.18 -5.44
CA ALA A 554 -3.56 -11.27 -3.98
C ALA A 554 -4.25 -12.52 -3.44
N THR A 555 -3.80 -12.96 -2.27
CA THR A 555 -4.26 -14.16 -1.56
C THR A 555 -4.48 -13.82 -0.07
N PRO A 556 -5.49 -14.40 0.62
CA PRO A 556 -5.72 -14.15 2.03
C PRO A 556 -4.52 -14.55 2.91
N ASP A 557 -4.34 -13.84 4.01
CA ASP A 557 -3.29 -14.11 5.01
C ASP A 557 -3.30 -15.58 5.49
N SER A 558 -4.46 -16.21 5.63
CA SER A 558 -4.59 -17.62 6.04
C SER A 558 -3.86 -18.64 5.16
N TYR A 559 -3.41 -18.26 3.96
CA TYR A 559 -2.68 -19.13 3.04
C TYR A 559 -1.17 -18.79 2.95
N TRP A 560 -0.64 -17.87 3.77
CA TRP A 560 0.75 -17.44 3.65
C TRP A 560 1.75 -18.59 3.87
N GLY A 561 1.42 -19.58 4.69
CA GLY A 561 2.21 -20.80 4.86
C GLY A 561 2.27 -21.70 3.63
N GLY A 562 1.17 -21.84 2.88
CA GLY A 562 1.19 -22.57 1.61
C GLY A 562 2.06 -21.90 0.55
N ILE A 563 2.05 -20.56 0.49
CA ILE A 563 2.93 -19.81 -0.41
C ILE A 563 4.40 -19.88 0.06
N GLN A 564 4.65 -19.87 1.38
CA GLN A 564 5.99 -20.06 1.96
C GLN A 564 6.56 -21.45 1.60
N ALA A 565 5.77 -22.52 1.74
CA ALA A 565 6.16 -23.87 1.35
C ALA A 565 6.40 -24.00 -0.17
N LEU A 566 5.62 -23.30 -1.01
CA LEU A 566 5.88 -23.22 -2.45
C LEU A 566 7.17 -22.46 -2.78
N CYS A 567 7.54 -21.45 -2.01
CA CYS A 567 8.84 -20.77 -2.15
C CYS A 567 10.00 -21.70 -1.77
N GLU A 568 9.91 -22.44 -0.65
CA GLU A 568 10.90 -23.45 -0.24
C GLU A 568 11.07 -24.56 -1.29
N LYS A 569 9.95 -25.10 -1.81
CA LYS A 569 9.89 -26.09 -2.92
C LYS A 569 10.62 -25.60 -4.18
N ASN A 570 10.69 -24.28 -4.38
CA ASN A 570 11.42 -23.62 -5.47
C ASN A 570 12.82 -23.11 -5.09
N ASN A 571 13.32 -23.42 -3.89
CA ASN A 571 14.60 -22.96 -3.32
C ASN A 571 14.71 -21.43 -3.16
N ILE A 572 13.61 -20.76 -2.79
CA ILE A 572 13.53 -19.32 -2.56
C ILE A 572 13.09 -19.06 -1.11
N ASN A 573 13.80 -18.21 -0.37
CA ASN A 573 13.33 -17.78 0.94
C ASN A 573 12.14 -16.81 0.80
N TYR A 574 11.07 -17.05 1.55
CA TYR A 574 9.81 -16.28 1.47
C TYR A 574 9.96 -14.79 1.83
N LEU A 575 10.77 -14.46 2.84
CA LEU A 575 10.94 -13.09 3.35
C LEU A 575 12.03 -12.29 2.61
N HIS A 576 13.15 -12.94 2.27
CA HIS A 576 14.31 -12.30 1.63
C HIS A 576 14.33 -12.43 0.10
N GLY A 577 13.56 -13.36 -0.47
CA GLY A 577 13.57 -13.67 -1.90
C GLY A 577 12.79 -12.68 -2.77
N SER A 578 13.02 -12.77 -4.08
CA SER A 578 12.24 -12.08 -5.11
C SER A 578 11.52 -13.15 -5.92
N TRP A 579 10.21 -13.32 -5.68
CA TRP A 579 9.41 -14.40 -6.26
C TRP A 579 8.16 -13.90 -7.00
N TRP A 580 7.73 -14.64 -8.02
CA TRP A 580 6.51 -14.40 -8.79
C TRP A 580 5.75 -15.73 -8.90
N PRO A 581 4.62 -15.91 -8.20
CA PRO A 581 3.90 -17.19 -8.18
C PRO A 581 3.40 -17.61 -9.55
N ALA A 582 3.55 -18.90 -9.88
CA ALA A 582 2.79 -19.52 -10.95
C ALA A 582 1.34 -19.76 -10.47
N LEU A 583 0.35 -19.20 -11.15
CA LEU A 583 -1.06 -19.33 -10.76
C LEU A 583 -1.53 -20.80 -10.78
N GLU A 584 -0.98 -21.60 -11.68
CA GLU A 584 -1.23 -23.03 -11.82
C GLU A 584 -0.86 -23.81 -10.53
N ASP A 585 0.30 -23.50 -9.93
CA ASP A 585 0.75 -24.10 -8.66
C ASP A 585 -0.14 -23.68 -7.49
N LEU A 586 -0.53 -22.40 -7.43
CA LEU A 586 -1.42 -21.89 -6.38
C LEU A 586 -2.78 -22.61 -6.40
N TYR A 587 -3.37 -22.80 -7.59
CA TYR A 587 -4.63 -23.52 -7.72
C TYR A 587 -4.49 -25.02 -7.40
N ALA A 588 -3.35 -25.65 -7.71
CA ALA A 588 -3.07 -27.04 -7.34
C ALA A 588 -3.00 -27.24 -5.81
N GLU A 589 -2.34 -26.33 -5.08
CA GLU A 589 -2.27 -26.33 -3.61
C GLU A 589 -3.53 -25.72 -2.94
N ASN A 590 -4.64 -25.57 -3.67
CA ASN A 590 -5.95 -25.08 -3.17
C ASN A 590 -5.90 -23.63 -2.61
N ILE A 591 -5.03 -22.78 -3.16
CA ILE A 591 -4.83 -21.38 -2.75
C ILE A 591 -5.66 -20.44 -3.66
N PRO A 592 -6.59 -19.63 -3.11
CA PRO A 592 -7.39 -18.70 -3.90
C PRO A 592 -6.61 -17.43 -4.25
N VAL A 593 -6.84 -16.91 -5.46
CA VAL A 593 -6.16 -15.71 -5.98
C VAL A 593 -7.18 -14.71 -6.52
N TYR A 594 -7.29 -13.56 -5.83
CA TYR A 594 -7.92 -12.36 -6.37
C TYR A 594 -7.04 -11.77 -7.47
N ARG A 595 -7.58 -11.61 -8.69
CA ARG A 595 -6.90 -10.97 -9.83
C ARG A 595 -7.74 -9.78 -10.31
N PHE A 596 -7.14 -8.59 -10.45
CA PHE A 596 -7.87 -7.39 -10.90
C PHE A 596 -6.99 -6.27 -11.45
N THR A 597 -7.59 -5.38 -12.23
CA THR A 597 -6.98 -4.13 -12.70
C THR A 597 -7.28 -2.95 -11.77
N GLN A 598 -6.29 -2.09 -11.51
CA GLN A 598 -6.38 -0.80 -10.81
C GLN A 598 -6.16 0.33 -11.83
N ARG A 599 -7.19 1.18 -12.04
CA ARG A 599 -7.16 2.30 -13.00
C ARG A 599 -6.63 3.58 -12.36
N PRO A 600 -6.26 4.61 -13.14
CA PRO A 600 -5.92 5.93 -12.60
C PRO A 600 -7.00 6.46 -11.65
N GLY A 601 -6.60 6.94 -10.47
CA GLY A 601 -7.50 7.43 -9.43
C GLY A 601 -8.22 6.35 -8.59
N ASP A 602 -8.01 5.06 -8.86
CA ASP A 602 -8.46 3.98 -7.98
C ASP A 602 -7.47 3.78 -6.81
N LEU A 603 -8.02 3.65 -5.59
CA LEU A 603 -7.26 3.21 -4.42
C LEU A 603 -7.42 1.70 -4.24
N VAL A 604 -6.29 1.02 -4.01
CA VAL A 604 -6.26 -0.36 -3.51
C VAL A 604 -5.97 -0.32 -2.02
N TRP A 605 -6.79 -1.03 -1.26
CA TRP A 605 -6.59 -1.34 0.15
C TRP A 605 -6.10 -2.77 0.27
N VAL A 606 -4.86 -2.97 0.73
CA VAL A 606 -4.34 -4.27 1.14
C VAL A 606 -4.55 -4.39 2.65
N ASN A 607 -5.30 -5.39 3.10
CA ASN A 607 -5.60 -5.58 4.51
C ASN A 607 -4.45 -6.33 5.22
N ALA A 608 -4.43 -6.26 6.55
CA ALA A 608 -3.37 -6.79 7.38
C ALA A 608 -3.07 -8.27 7.03
N GLY A 609 -1.80 -8.53 6.69
CA GLY A 609 -1.27 -9.84 6.33
C GLY A 609 -1.58 -10.36 4.91
N CYS A 610 -2.29 -9.62 4.06
CA CYS A 610 -2.61 -10.12 2.72
C CYS A 610 -1.36 -10.27 1.84
N VAL A 611 -1.17 -11.47 1.28
CA VAL A 611 -0.04 -11.79 0.38
C VAL A 611 -0.37 -11.26 -1.01
N HIS A 612 0.51 -10.49 -1.64
CA HIS A 612 0.20 -9.86 -2.92
C HIS A 612 1.42 -9.59 -3.82
N TRP A 613 1.17 -9.44 -5.13
CA TRP A 613 2.15 -9.05 -6.15
C TRP A 613 1.48 -8.20 -7.25
N VAL A 614 2.25 -7.34 -7.92
CA VAL A 614 1.72 -6.26 -8.78
C VAL A 614 2.57 -6.09 -10.04
N GLN A 615 1.93 -5.93 -11.20
CA GLN A 615 2.60 -5.57 -12.46
C GLN A 615 1.96 -4.33 -13.11
N ALA A 616 2.75 -3.40 -13.61
CA ALA A 616 2.25 -2.34 -14.49
C ALA A 616 1.85 -2.90 -15.86
N ILE A 617 0.63 -2.60 -16.31
CA ILE A 617 0.17 -2.87 -17.67
C ILE A 617 0.63 -1.73 -18.60
N GLY A 618 0.45 -0.48 -18.16
CA GLY A 618 0.83 0.72 -18.90
C GLY A 618 2.05 1.45 -18.34
N TRP A 619 2.29 2.67 -18.85
CA TRP A 619 3.15 3.67 -18.20
C TRP A 619 2.33 4.39 -17.15
N CYS A 620 2.76 4.32 -15.89
CA CYS A 620 2.07 4.98 -14.80
C CYS A 620 3.00 5.28 -13.64
N ASN A 621 2.55 6.16 -12.74
CA ASN A 621 3.12 6.28 -11.40
C ASN A 621 2.12 5.72 -10.38
N ASN A 622 2.60 5.25 -9.23
CA ASN A 622 1.78 4.98 -8.06
C ASN A 622 2.37 5.72 -6.84
N ILE A 623 1.52 6.01 -5.87
CA ILE A 623 1.94 6.34 -4.50
C ILE A 623 1.43 5.27 -3.53
N ALA A 624 2.22 4.95 -2.51
CA ALA A 624 1.82 4.04 -1.44
C ALA A 624 2.41 4.41 -0.08
N TRP A 625 1.75 3.94 0.97
CA TRP A 625 2.19 3.97 2.38
C TRP A 625 1.37 2.95 3.18
N ASN A 626 1.85 2.61 4.37
CA ASN A 626 1.13 1.71 5.28
C ASN A 626 0.22 2.45 6.25
N VAL A 627 -0.80 1.75 6.75
CA VAL A 627 -1.63 2.19 7.88
C VAL A 627 -1.86 1.03 8.84
N GLY A 628 -1.95 1.32 10.13
CA GLY A 628 -2.26 0.35 11.18
C GLY A 628 -3.58 0.69 11.87
N PRO A 629 -4.73 0.19 11.40
CA PRO A 629 -6.03 0.43 12.03
C PRO A 629 -6.08 -0.12 13.46
N LEU A 630 -6.53 0.70 14.41
CA LEU A 630 -6.67 0.35 15.84
C LEU A 630 -7.70 -0.78 16.07
N THR A 631 -7.26 -2.02 15.84
CA THR A 631 -8.05 -3.25 15.93
C THR A 631 -7.20 -4.37 16.50
N ALA A 632 -7.80 -5.29 17.27
CA ALA A 632 -7.11 -6.50 17.73
C ALA A 632 -6.47 -7.31 16.59
N ARG A 633 -7.13 -7.41 15.41
CA ARG A 633 -6.61 -8.16 14.25
C ARG A 633 -5.30 -7.59 13.71
N GLN A 634 -5.24 -6.27 13.48
CA GLN A 634 -4.02 -5.63 12.97
C GLN A 634 -2.87 -5.81 13.95
N TYR A 635 -3.11 -5.57 15.25
CA TYR A 635 -2.07 -5.68 16.26
C TYR A 635 -1.59 -7.13 16.41
N GLN A 636 -2.51 -8.11 16.43
CA GLN A 636 -2.18 -9.53 16.50
C GLN A 636 -1.27 -9.96 15.34
N LEU A 637 -1.68 -9.72 14.09
CA LEU A 637 -0.91 -10.11 12.91
C LEU A 637 0.47 -9.43 12.84
N ALA A 638 0.59 -8.22 13.39
CA ALA A 638 1.85 -7.48 13.47
C ALA A 638 2.80 -8.03 14.54
N VAL A 639 2.26 -8.43 15.69
CA VAL A 639 2.99 -9.15 16.75
C VAL A 639 3.43 -10.53 16.29
N GLU A 640 2.55 -11.30 15.64
CA GLU A 640 2.88 -12.63 15.09
C GLU A 640 4.01 -12.56 14.06
N ARG A 641 3.98 -11.57 13.14
CA ARG A 641 5.09 -11.32 12.23
C ARG A 641 6.34 -10.80 12.95
N TYR A 642 6.19 -9.99 13.98
CA TYR A 642 7.32 -9.49 14.76
C TYR A 642 8.09 -10.62 15.49
N GLU A 643 7.38 -11.60 16.07
CA GLU A 643 8.01 -12.79 16.65
C GLU A 643 8.57 -13.74 15.57
N TRP A 644 7.83 -13.98 14.47
CA TRP A 644 8.32 -14.79 13.33
C TRP A 644 9.63 -14.25 12.76
N ASN A 645 9.70 -12.93 12.56
CA ASN A 645 10.89 -12.25 12.08
C ASN A 645 12.12 -12.48 12.99
N LYS A 646 11.95 -12.58 14.32
CA LYS A 646 13.07 -12.90 15.23
C LYS A 646 13.61 -14.31 15.01
N LEU A 647 12.73 -15.27 14.71
CA LEU A 647 13.10 -16.67 14.46
C LEU A 647 13.88 -16.78 13.15
N GLU A 648 13.37 -16.16 12.09
CA GLU A 648 13.99 -16.10 10.76
C GLU A 648 15.21 -15.15 10.67
N SER A 649 15.59 -14.48 11.77
CA SER A 649 16.64 -13.43 11.80
C SER A 649 16.38 -12.27 10.82
N TYR A 650 15.11 -11.98 10.53
CA TYR A 650 14.65 -10.89 9.68
C TYR A 650 14.41 -9.62 10.51
N LYS A 651 14.79 -8.45 9.99
CA LYS A 651 14.55 -7.17 10.68
C LYS A 651 13.08 -6.76 10.64
N SER A 652 12.44 -6.68 11.79
CA SER A 652 11.15 -6.00 11.94
C SER A 652 11.34 -4.49 11.85
N ILE A 653 11.01 -3.91 10.69
CA ILE A 653 11.13 -2.46 10.43
C ILE A 653 10.15 -1.65 11.31
N VAL A 654 9.01 -2.23 11.72
CA VAL A 654 8.19 -1.63 12.78
C VAL A 654 8.70 -2.10 14.15
N PRO A 655 9.17 -1.19 15.02
CA PRO A 655 9.60 -1.52 16.38
C PRO A 655 8.36 -1.73 17.26
N MET A 656 7.85 -2.96 17.27
CA MET A 656 6.57 -3.28 17.90
C MET A 656 6.59 -3.06 19.42
N VAL A 657 7.72 -3.21 20.10
CA VAL A 657 7.77 -2.93 21.55
C VAL A 657 7.63 -1.43 21.79
N HIS A 658 8.48 -0.60 21.17
CA HIS A 658 8.42 0.85 21.26
C HIS A 658 7.04 1.41 20.87
N LEU A 659 6.47 0.89 19.78
CA LEU A 659 5.12 1.22 19.34
C LEU A 659 4.09 0.92 20.44
N SER A 660 4.09 -0.29 21.02
CA SER A 660 3.12 -0.67 22.07
C SER A 660 3.19 0.22 23.31
N TRP A 661 4.40 0.61 23.75
CA TRP A 661 4.56 1.59 24.83
C TRP A 661 4.01 2.97 24.48
N ASN A 662 4.14 3.41 23.22
CA ASN A 662 3.55 4.67 22.76
C ASN A 662 2.03 4.58 22.54
N LEU A 663 1.48 3.43 22.13
CA LEU A 663 0.03 3.21 22.09
C LEU A 663 -0.54 3.33 23.51
N ALA A 664 0.11 2.72 24.50
CA ALA A 664 -0.28 2.79 25.91
C ALA A 664 -0.21 4.20 26.52
N ARG A 665 0.79 5.00 26.13
CA ARG A 665 0.89 6.43 26.50
C ARG A 665 -0.21 7.30 25.87
N ASN A 666 -0.55 7.04 24.61
CA ASN A 666 -1.28 7.99 23.77
C ASN A 666 -2.77 7.66 23.55
N ILE A 667 -3.21 6.41 23.73
CA ILE A 667 -4.51 5.93 23.25
C ILE A 667 -5.32 5.26 24.37
N LYS A 668 -6.58 5.68 24.50
CA LYS A 668 -7.59 5.00 25.30
C LYS A 668 -8.21 3.86 24.48
N VAL A 669 -7.88 2.61 24.82
CA VAL A 669 -8.36 1.43 24.09
C VAL A 669 -9.64 0.89 24.73
N SER A 670 -10.72 0.76 23.96
CA SER A 670 -12.01 0.21 24.39
C SER A 670 -12.30 -1.21 23.86
N ASP A 671 -11.56 -1.68 22.85
CA ASP A 671 -11.57 -3.08 22.41
C ASP A 671 -10.82 -3.93 23.46
N ARG A 672 -11.54 -4.82 24.17
CA ARG A 672 -10.99 -5.70 25.21
C ARG A 672 -9.83 -6.55 24.68
N LYS A 673 -9.94 -7.11 23.47
CA LYS A 673 -8.90 -7.98 22.91
C LYS A 673 -7.65 -7.18 22.52
N LEU A 674 -7.82 -5.99 21.95
CA LEU A 674 -6.68 -5.09 21.66
C LEU A 674 -6.01 -4.63 22.96
N PHE A 675 -6.78 -4.30 24.00
CA PHE A 675 -6.27 -3.95 25.31
C PHE A 675 -5.42 -5.09 25.91
N GLU A 676 -5.93 -6.32 25.93
CA GLU A 676 -5.23 -7.49 26.46
C GLU A 676 -3.93 -7.80 25.70
N LEU A 677 -3.95 -7.72 24.36
CA LEU A 677 -2.78 -7.93 23.51
C LEU A 677 -1.69 -6.85 23.75
N VAL A 678 -2.08 -5.58 23.91
CA VAL A 678 -1.13 -4.50 24.26
C VAL A 678 -0.61 -4.68 25.67
N LYS A 679 -1.49 -4.86 26.67
CA LYS A 679 -1.13 -5.03 28.10
C LYS A 679 -0.19 -6.23 28.32
N THR A 680 -0.36 -7.32 27.57
CA THR A 680 0.55 -8.48 27.54
C THR A 680 1.96 -8.12 27.06
N CYS A 681 2.06 -7.37 25.96
CA CYS A 681 3.35 -6.89 25.44
C CYS A 681 4.05 -5.96 26.45
N LEU A 682 3.31 -5.02 27.06
CA LEU A 682 3.87 -4.14 28.11
C LEU A 682 4.36 -4.96 29.32
N MET A 683 3.54 -5.90 29.83
CA MET A 683 3.89 -6.77 30.95
C MET A 683 5.19 -7.53 30.67
N ASN A 684 5.28 -8.22 29.54
CA ASN A 684 6.42 -9.07 29.22
C ASN A 684 7.71 -8.27 28.95
N THR A 685 7.60 -7.12 28.30
CA THR A 685 8.77 -6.28 27.99
C THR A 685 9.26 -5.50 29.23
N MET A 686 8.35 -5.02 30.09
CA MET A 686 8.71 -4.47 31.40
C MET A 686 9.39 -5.51 32.28
N LYS A 687 8.80 -6.72 32.39
CA LYS A 687 9.38 -7.87 33.12
C LYS A 687 10.78 -8.20 32.62
N HIS A 688 11.00 -8.23 31.30
CA HIS A 688 12.33 -8.49 30.73
C HIS A 688 13.34 -7.38 31.06
N CYS A 689 12.94 -6.11 30.99
CA CYS A 689 13.80 -4.99 31.42
C CYS A 689 14.17 -5.08 32.91
N MET A 690 13.20 -5.39 33.78
CA MET A 690 13.45 -5.61 35.22
C MET A 690 14.44 -6.76 35.46
N GLN A 691 14.30 -7.88 34.72
CA GLN A 691 15.22 -9.01 34.79
C GLN A 691 16.63 -8.63 34.35
N ILE A 692 16.78 -7.92 33.22
CA ILE A 692 18.09 -7.46 32.73
C ILE A 692 18.75 -6.54 33.77
N LEU A 693 18.02 -5.58 34.35
CA LEU A 693 18.57 -4.64 35.33
C LEU A 693 19.12 -5.34 36.59
N GLU A 694 18.38 -6.29 37.18
CA GLU A 694 18.87 -7.05 38.33
C GLU A 694 20.04 -7.99 37.94
N TYR A 695 20.10 -8.49 36.70
CA TYR A 695 21.26 -9.25 36.21
C TYR A 695 22.52 -8.40 36.05
N VAL A 696 22.42 -7.24 35.39
CA VAL A 696 23.54 -6.32 35.16
C VAL A 696 24.12 -5.86 36.50
N LYS A 697 23.23 -5.54 37.44
CA LYS A 697 23.58 -5.29 38.85
C LYS A 697 24.23 -6.50 39.54
N SER A 698 23.78 -7.74 39.29
CA SER A 698 24.44 -8.96 39.80
C SER A 698 25.85 -9.18 39.25
N LYS A 699 26.22 -8.51 38.14
CA LYS A 699 27.58 -8.51 37.56
C LYS A 699 28.42 -7.30 37.97
N GLY A 700 27.90 -6.41 38.82
CA GLY A 700 28.60 -5.20 39.27
C GLY A 700 28.79 -4.15 38.18
N ILE A 701 27.99 -4.19 37.11
CA ILE A 701 28.10 -3.26 35.98
C ILE A 701 27.23 -2.03 36.22
N GLU A 702 27.78 -0.87 35.89
CA GLU A 702 27.09 0.41 35.94
C GLU A 702 25.97 0.48 34.90
N VAL A 703 24.77 0.88 35.33
CA VAL A 703 23.67 1.27 34.45
C VAL A 703 23.60 2.80 34.43
N ARG A 704 23.91 3.40 33.29
CA ARG A 704 23.84 4.86 33.09
C ARG A 704 22.49 5.23 32.48
N PHE A 705 21.79 6.18 33.07
CA PHE A 705 20.58 6.72 32.44
C PHE A 705 20.99 7.58 31.24
N HIS A 706 20.61 7.15 30.04
CA HIS A 706 20.85 7.89 28.80
C HIS A 706 19.70 8.88 28.51
N GLY A 707 18.47 8.49 28.88
CA GLY A 707 17.28 9.18 28.41
C GLY A 707 17.02 8.88 26.94
N ARG A 708 16.15 9.68 26.32
CA ARG A 708 15.80 9.55 24.90
C ARG A 708 15.44 10.90 24.29
N GLY A 709 15.91 11.16 23.08
CA GLY A 709 15.65 12.36 22.30
C GLY A 709 14.23 12.40 21.74
N LYS A 710 13.73 13.63 21.53
CA LYS A 710 12.48 13.85 20.79
C LYS A 710 12.66 13.39 19.33
N ASN A 711 11.73 12.58 18.85
CA ASN A 711 11.73 11.97 17.51
C ASN A 711 12.92 11.02 17.23
N GLU A 712 13.61 10.53 18.26
CA GLU A 712 14.68 9.55 18.10
C GLU A 712 14.15 8.21 17.54
N ALA A 713 14.92 7.56 16.66
CA ALA A 713 14.57 6.27 16.07
C ALA A 713 14.72 5.11 17.08
N SER A 714 13.97 4.02 16.90
CA SER A 714 14.15 2.83 17.76
C SER A 714 15.49 2.15 17.49
N HIS A 715 16.13 1.69 18.57
CA HIS A 715 17.42 1.01 18.51
C HIS A 715 17.29 -0.46 18.11
N TYR A 716 18.27 -0.95 17.36
CA TYR A 716 18.33 -2.32 16.87
C TYR A 716 19.72 -2.91 17.10
N CYS A 717 19.79 -4.20 17.36
CA CYS A 717 21.04 -4.91 17.61
C CYS A 717 21.91 -4.96 16.35
N GLY A 718 23.08 -4.33 16.35
CA GLY A 718 24.04 -4.33 15.22
C GLY A 718 24.73 -5.67 14.93
N GLN A 719 24.14 -6.78 15.37
CA GLN A 719 24.63 -8.16 15.18
C GLN A 719 23.52 -9.15 14.76
N CYS A 720 22.26 -8.90 15.14
CA CYS A 720 21.12 -9.77 14.79
C CYS A 720 19.81 -9.02 14.48
N GLU A 721 19.88 -7.70 14.28
CA GLU A 721 18.81 -6.80 13.85
C GLU A 721 17.49 -6.83 14.64
N VAL A 722 17.45 -7.46 15.82
CA VAL A 722 16.31 -7.39 16.74
C VAL A 722 16.19 -6.00 17.38
N GLU A 723 14.96 -5.55 17.63
CA GLU A 723 14.67 -4.34 18.41
C GLU A 723 15.31 -4.45 19.81
N VAL A 724 15.97 -3.39 20.25
CA VAL A 724 16.56 -3.28 21.59
C VAL A 724 15.88 -2.12 22.31
N PHE A 725 14.85 -2.46 23.08
CA PHE A 725 14.03 -1.50 23.81
C PHE A 725 14.56 -1.25 25.22
N ASN A 726 14.66 0.02 25.60
CA ASN A 726 15.06 0.54 26.91
C ASN A 726 16.50 0.24 27.36
N ILE A 727 16.88 -1.03 27.45
CA ILE A 727 18.17 -1.45 28.02
C ILE A 727 19.16 -1.77 26.90
N LEU A 728 20.05 -0.81 26.61
CA LEU A 728 21.00 -0.88 25.50
C LEU A 728 22.39 -1.29 26.02
N PHE A 729 23.08 -2.18 25.30
CA PHE A 729 24.48 -2.53 25.58
C PHE A 729 25.39 -1.94 24.50
N ILE A 730 26.39 -1.16 24.90
CA ILE A 730 27.40 -0.56 24.00
C ILE A 730 28.82 -0.85 24.51
N ARG A 731 29.83 -0.65 23.64
CA ARG A 731 31.26 -0.74 24.01
C ARG A 731 31.93 0.61 23.80
N GLU A 732 32.56 1.16 24.84
CA GLU A 732 33.29 2.45 24.77
C GLU A 732 34.51 2.41 23.82
N GLN A 733 35.00 1.20 23.48
CA GLN A 733 36.11 1.00 22.55
C GLN A 733 35.71 1.09 21.07
N GLU A 734 34.42 1.12 20.75
CA GLU A 734 33.95 1.14 19.37
C GLU A 734 33.77 2.57 18.84
N LYS A 735 34.44 2.90 17.73
CA LYS A 735 34.43 4.26 17.11
C LYS A 735 33.04 4.78 16.71
N ARG A 736 32.03 3.92 16.73
CA ARG A 736 30.60 4.26 16.71
C ARG A 736 29.98 3.41 17.81
N HIS A 737 29.14 4.00 18.66
CA HIS A 737 28.42 3.24 19.70
C HIS A 737 27.40 2.30 19.04
N VAL A 738 27.78 1.06 18.75
CA VAL A 738 26.87 0.04 18.23
C VAL A 738 26.03 -0.48 19.39
N VAL A 739 24.71 -0.53 19.21
CA VAL A 739 23.80 -1.12 20.19
C VAL A 739 23.75 -2.63 20.00
N HIS A 740 23.87 -3.37 21.11
CA HIS A 740 23.71 -4.81 21.19
C HIS A 740 22.52 -5.17 22.07
N CYS A 741 21.82 -6.24 21.72
CA CYS A 741 20.85 -6.88 22.63
C CYS A 741 21.57 -7.70 23.70
N MET A 742 20.90 -7.95 24.83
CA MET A 742 21.38 -8.78 25.94
C MET A 742 21.93 -10.14 25.47
N GLY A 743 21.26 -10.80 24.53
CA GLY A 743 21.71 -12.06 23.94
C GLY A 743 23.06 -11.97 23.23
N CYS A 744 23.28 -10.95 22.40
CA CYS A 744 24.54 -10.76 21.69
C CYS A 744 25.66 -10.28 22.63
N ALA A 745 25.34 -9.41 23.60
CA ALA A 745 26.29 -8.97 24.61
C ALA A 745 26.80 -10.16 25.45
N ARG A 746 25.90 -11.03 25.95
CA ARG A 746 26.27 -12.27 26.67
C ARG A 746 27.06 -13.25 25.81
N LYS A 747 26.77 -13.38 24.50
CA LYS A 747 27.52 -14.24 23.58
C LYS A 747 28.98 -13.77 23.39
N GLN A 748 29.23 -12.46 23.41
CA GLN A 748 30.58 -11.90 23.28
C GLN A 748 31.32 -11.80 24.63
N ALA A 749 30.61 -11.55 25.73
CA ALA A 749 31.15 -11.48 27.08
C ALA A 749 30.11 -12.04 28.07
N PRO A 750 30.24 -13.30 28.55
CA PRO A 750 29.26 -13.92 29.45
C PRO A 750 29.10 -13.22 30.82
N THR A 751 30.13 -12.48 31.25
CA THR A 751 30.11 -11.60 32.43
C THR A 751 29.62 -10.18 32.13
N LEU A 752 29.36 -9.85 30.86
CA LEU A 752 29.13 -8.52 30.31
C LEU A 752 30.29 -7.51 30.51
N GLN A 753 31.46 -7.98 30.94
CA GLN A 753 32.66 -7.15 31.10
C GLN A 753 33.06 -6.46 29.78
N GLY A 754 33.35 -5.16 29.85
CA GLY A 754 33.66 -4.33 28.69
C GLY A 754 32.44 -3.73 27.96
N PHE A 755 31.22 -4.08 28.36
CA PHE A 755 30.02 -3.35 27.96
C PHE A 755 29.62 -2.29 29.00
N VAL A 756 29.10 -1.17 28.53
CA VAL A 756 28.32 -0.21 29.34
C VAL A 756 26.84 -0.46 29.08
N CYS A 757 26.05 -0.44 30.16
CA CYS A 757 24.60 -0.59 30.10
C CYS A 757 23.92 0.80 30.15
N LEU A 758 23.03 1.07 29.21
CA LEU A 758 22.27 2.32 29.13
C LEU A 758 20.77 2.06 29.35
N GLU A 759 20.10 2.96 30.09
CA GLU A 759 18.63 2.99 30.27
C GLU A 759 18.02 4.21 29.54
N GLU A 760 17.15 3.99 28.55
CA GLU A 760 16.38 5.06 27.86
C GLU A 760 15.26 5.64 28.76
N TYR A 761 14.54 4.77 29.46
CA TYR A 761 13.35 5.06 30.25
C TYR A 761 13.50 4.47 31.65
N LYS A 762 13.43 5.34 32.67
CA LYS A 762 13.52 4.89 34.07
C LYS A 762 12.43 3.88 34.36
N MET A 763 12.78 2.75 34.98
CA MET A 763 11.81 1.70 35.30
C MET A 763 10.52 2.22 35.97
N ALA A 764 10.62 3.23 36.85
CA ALA A 764 9.46 3.87 37.48
C ALA A 764 8.47 4.53 36.50
N GLU A 765 8.94 5.07 35.36
CA GLU A 765 8.09 5.63 34.30
C GLU A 765 7.33 4.50 33.59
N LEU A 766 8.02 3.41 33.22
CA LEU A 766 7.40 2.25 32.59
C LEU A 766 6.36 1.59 33.52
N MET A 767 6.66 1.50 34.82
CA MET A 767 5.70 1.05 35.83
C MET A 767 4.46 1.94 35.87
N GLN A 768 4.62 3.26 35.88
CA GLN A 768 3.50 4.22 35.88
C GLN A 768 2.65 4.12 34.61
N ILE A 769 3.27 4.02 33.42
CA ILE A 769 2.55 3.87 32.14
C ILE A 769 1.79 2.54 32.11
N TYR A 770 2.40 1.46 32.58
CA TYR A 770 1.77 0.15 32.65
C TYR A 770 0.55 0.16 33.58
N ASP A 771 0.66 0.70 34.79
CA ASP A 771 -0.43 0.76 35.75
C ASP A 771 -1.55 1.71 35.29
N ALA A 772 -1.21 2.82 34.61
CA ALA A 772 -2.18 3.76 34.03
C ALA A 772 -2.90 3.24 32.77
N PHE A 773 -2.32 2.29 32.04
CA PHE A 773 -2.96 1.68 30.87
C PHE A 773 -4.05 0.68 31.31
N ALA A 774 -5.30 1.16 31.28
CA ALA A 774 -6.51 0.43 31.64
C ALA A 774 -7.54 0.46 30.50
N LEU A 775 -8.43 -0.55 30.47
CA LEU A 775 -9.50 -0.66 29.49
C LEU A 775 -10.47 0.53 29.59
N HIS A 776 -10.64 1.27 28.50
CA HIS A 776 -11.56 2.39 28.48
C HIS A 776 -13.00 1.91 28.20
N ILE A 777 -13.81 1.90 29.26
CA ILE A 777 -15.26 1.74 29.16
C ILE A 777 -15.87 3.11 28.82
N PRO A 778 -16.55 3.29 27.66
CA PRO A 778 -17.28 4.51 27.36
C PRO A 778 -18.49 4.68 28.31
N PRO A 779 -18.88 5.91 28.68
CA PRO A 779 -20.13 6.12 29.40
C PRO A 779 -21.31 5.64 28.55
N PRO A 780 -22.41 5.14 29.17
CA PRO A 780 -23.61 4.77 28.43
C PRO A 780 -24.11 5.94 27.57
N LEU A 781 -24.41 5.65 26.30
CA LEU A 781 -25.08 6.63 25.45
C LEU A 781 -26.44 6.97 26.08
N PRO A 782 -26.82 8.26 26.17
CA PRO A 782 -28.13 8.63 26.68
C PRO A 782 -29.21 7.97 25.79
N PRO A 783 -30.35 7.54 26.39
CA PRO A 783 -31.42 6.91 25.62
C PRO A 783 -31.90 7.88 24.52
N PRO A 784 -32.25 7.37 23.32
CA PRO A 784 -32.71 8.24 22.24
C PRO A 784 -33.92 9.04 22.70
N SER A 785 -33.76 10.36 22.77
CA SER A 785 -34.81 11.28 23.20
C SER A 785 -36.02 11.11 22.29
N GLN A 786 -37.11 10.56 22.82
CA GLN A 786 -38.33 10.32 22.05
C GLN A 786 -38.81 11.65 21.46
N SER A 787 -38.80 11.74 20.14
CA SER A 787 -39.38 12.88 19.41
C SER A 787 -40.85 13.02 19.83
N PRO A 788 -41.33 14.22 20.19
CA PRO A 788 -42.68 14.39 20.71
C PRO A 788 -43.74 13.78 19.78
N GLN A 789 -44.57 12.89 20.34
CA GLN A 789 -45.70 12.32 19.60
C GLN A 789 -46.63 13.46 19.17
N GLN A 790 -46.84 13.62 17.87
CA GLN A 790 -47.84 14.54 17.35
C GLN A 790 -49.23 14.01 17.74
N GLN A 791 -49.90 14.72 18.63
CA GLN A 791 -51.28 14.42 19.01
C GLN A 791 -52.18 14.55 17.77
N GLN A 792 -52.85 13.45 17.41
CA GLN A 792 -53.97 13.52 16.47
C GLN A 792 -55.19 14.11 17.20
N PRO A 793 -55.98 15.00 16.57
CA PRO A 793 -57.19 15.53 17.17
C PRO A 793 -58.26 14.43 17.26
N SER A 794 -58.91 14.33 18.42
CA SER A 794 -59.95 13.34 18.70
C SER A 794 -61.29 13.71 18.07
N THR A 795 -61.93 12.75 17.40
CA THR A 795 -63.37 12.79 17.08
C THR A 795 -64.17 12.11 18.18
N THR A 796 -65.34 12.68 18.51
CA THR A 796 -66.15 12.29 19.67
C THR A 796 -67.21 11.24 19.38
N SER A 797 -67.35 10.23 20.25
CA SER A 797 -68.60 9.45 20.38
C SER A 797 -68.80 8.86 21.79
N SER A 798 -69.71 9.48 22.56
CA SER A 798 -70.62 8.88 23.56
C SER A 798 -70.23 7.60 24.35
N GLY A 799 -70.19 7.69 25.69
CA GLY A 799 -70.36 6.51 26.58
C GLY A 799 -69.80 6.64 28.00
N ALA A 800 -70.67 6.75 29.01
CA ALA A 800 -70.36 6.68 30.45
C ALA A 800 -71.66 6.35 31.23
N PRO A 801 -71.66 5.96 32.53
CA PRO A 801 -70.55 5.73 33.49
C PRO A 801 -70.44 4.20 33.88
N ALA A 802 -69.86 3.67 34.98
CA ALA A 802 -69.58 4.21 36.33
C ALA A 802 -68.63 3.33 37.22
N VAL A 803 -68.09 3.93 38.31
CA VAL A 803 -67.60 3.35 39.62
C VAL A 803 -66.54 2.20 39.56
N ALA A 804 -65.25 2.36 39.95
CA ALA A 804 -64.59 2.53 41.29
C ALA A 804 -64.58 1.24 42.18
N VAL A 805 -63.68 0.97 43.16
CA VAL A 805 -62.74 1.73 44.03
C VAL A 805 -61.54 0.84 44.51
N ALA A 806 -60.41 1.42 44.98
CA ALA A 806 -59.42 0.87 45.97
C ALA A 806 -58.55 -0.38 45.59
N ALA A 807 -57.41 -0.73 46.25
CA ALA A 807 -56.35 -0.02 47.03
C ALA A 807 -55.12 -0.98 47.28
N SER A 808 -54.02 -0.48 47.90
CA SER A 808 -53.02 -1.15 48.82
C SER A 808 -52.69 -2.67 48.75
N SER A 809 -51.47 -3.21 49.01
CA SER A 809 -50.15 -2.67 49.44
C SER A 809 -49.06 -3.77 49.61
N SER A 810 -47.78 -3.41 49.59
CA SER A 810 -46.62 -3.95 50.38
C SER A 810 -46.12 -5.43 50.33
N ALA A 811 -44.94 -5.60 49.70
CA ALA A 811 -43.67 -6.14 50.28
C ALA A 811 -43.43 -7.62 50.67
N VAL A 812 -42.16 -7.92 51.05
CA VAL A 812 -41.52 -9.19 51.55
C VAL A 812 -41.13 -10.20 50.44
N THR A 813 -39.85 -10.44 50.08
CA THR A 813 -38.65 -11.02 50.75
C THR A 813 -38.74 -12.56 50.93
N ILE A 814 -37.77 -13.39 50.45
CA ILE A 814 -36.70 -14.05 51.25
C ILE A 814 -35.76 -14.88 50.33
N SER A 815 -34.52 -15.13 50.79
CA SER A 815 -33.44 -15.92 50.16
C SER A 815 -33.18 -17.29 50.82
N SER A 816 -32.63 -18.28 50.09
CA SER A 816 -31.87 -19.42 50.67
C SER A 816 -30.99 -20.14 49.62
N SER A 817 -30.17 -21.12 50.04
CA SER A 817 -29.05 -21.66 49.24
C SER A 817 -28.85 -23.19 49.35
N SER A 818 -28.09 -23.73 48.38
CA SER A 818 -27.13 -24.86 48.49
C SER A 818 -27.56 -26.26 48.97
N SER A 819 -27.31 -27.29 48.14
CA SER A 819 -26.59 -28.55 48.51
C SER A 819 -26.39 -29.46 47.27
N SER A 820 -25.68 -30.59 47.42
CA SER A 820 -25.04 -31.33 46.31
C SER A 820 -25.03 -32.86 46.48
N SER A 821 -25.20 -33.64 45.40
CA SER A 821 -24.77 -35.06 45.30
C SER A 821 -24.81 -35.64 43.87
N THR A 822 -24.04 -36.71 43.61
CA THR A 822 -23.83 -37.47 42.35
C THR A 822 -23.10 -38.79 42.66
N PRO A 823 -23.00 -39.82 41.78
CA PRO A 823 -23.83 -40.26 40.64
C PRO A 823 -24.34 -41.73 40.90
N PRO A 824 -24.52 -42.71 39.95
CA PRO A 824 -23.56 -43.24 38.96
C PRO A 824 -24.14 -43.61 37.54
N ALA A 825 -23.36 -44.34 36.72
CA ALA A 825 -23.58 -44.70 35.30
C ALA A 825 -24.64 -45.84 35.08
N SER A 826 -25.13 -46.17 33.86
CA SER A 826 -24.38 -46.78 32.74
C SER A 826 -25.04 -46.75 31.32
N THR A 827 -24.20 -47.01 30.31
CA THR A 827 -24.38 -47.22 28.84
C THR A 827 -25.20 -48.46 28.40
N PRO A 828 -25.44 -48.74 27.08
CA PRO A 828 -25.69 -47.88 25.89
C PRO A 828 -26.82 -48.45 24.95
N MET A 829 -27.09 -47.83 23.78
CA MET A 829 -27.40 -48.60 22.54
C MET A 829 -27.20 -47.82 21.22
N GLN A 830 -27.44 -48.50 20.08
CA GLN A 830 -26.86 -48.24 18.75
C GLN A 830 -27.82 -47.70 17.67
N VAL A 831 -27.23 -47.00 16.70
CA VAL A 831 -27.51 -47.01 15.24
C VAL A 831 -28.92 -46.64 14.75
N SER A 832 -28.99 -45.50 14.05
CA SER A 832 -29.27 -45.43 12.60
C SER A 832 -28.55 -44.22 12.00
#